data_AF-N6TQP3-F1
#
_entry.id   AF-N6TQP3-F1
#
_cell.length_a   1.000
_cell.length_b   1.000
_cell.length_c   1.000
_cell.angle_alpha   90.00
_cell.angle_beta   90.00
_cell.angle_gamma   90.00
#
_symmetry.space_group_name_H-M   'P 1'
#
loop_
_entity.id
_entity.type
_entity.pdbx_description
1 polymer ?
#
loop_
_entity_poly.entity_id
_entity_poly.type
_entity_poly.pdbx_seq_one_letter_code
_entity_poly.pdbx_strand_id
1 'polypeptide(L)'
;MLDRQMLQAWNKLDRRFYAIKKIKLDRSSKALNKKKILREVTLLSKLNHENIVRYFYSWTDTTTIKDDATGDSGSSGLTTATHASDPKQSLKFTSNGCVEELAPPAAISVITFNSKSQPTYGESSEDESSEEEDDDDDDETSANIIFEAGSAGKSLSSKQPESADSKPLDKSRASEAPKEHLRQMEYLYIQMEFCERSTLRTAIDADIYKNPDRVWRFFREIVEGEHLESIGKRNLISRFAGLAYIHMQNIIHRDLKPDNVFLDSFDRVKIGDFGLATSIGIKSKPEVTPEIAENLAESLKEDLTEEGKTGNVGTAMYAAPEINSTLKTLYNEKVDIYSLGIILFEMCHKPFETRMERIVVLNALRTKDIVFPDGFPESNERAHTLVRLLLNHDIAQRPSSQELLQSKHMPPPVLVEQRMQQVVRYTLSNPQTKGYRYLISACFKQSLSPAQDITYDRGPSIPIAVRLAHLYDHVRATCVKVFKQHGGQELSTPLLMPKCKYNESVDSCVNLMAHFGNIVSLPYDLRVSFARYVALNHINCLRRYSVEKVFKEKKMFGFLPREFYEGAFDIVTASSHIADAEILYIAYQIISELPGERTQPFLIQLNHTLLFEALLLHFDLKDREQEVLDQMRKLKKSRDFNLLLSNFLTQAGLSEPMVNSLSYLLCAEFEPSKAASCLQMVTKNRSNRKAADLAKTALHELKIIVEYAECFGFEFQIVPGLIYNIHQHSGMIFQCVYEIQKKRNQKGKEILAAGGRYDAMIQYYRNLMEQINMAGKDVQQSAVGISISLDILVHAILKQDVEEVPIRSDSLNIAVCSVGQKPNSNFKEKIKVVRNLQEAGCSFSLIEAPNENALEYQLFELNFARAIIFRDDNQSIVKVRYWDKSSKGQTRFNDKEVPISSIVESMQRILRIRVENIGENGQPSATLIRSESKSSYSEKNDLDAEIVWITSDKFTSNSRKRYENQVRTQLDRVFRKLSGVPTVIVVNLDSKFVSELSSSVDFDSEDQFNRSVQDLTSKSQKHKQCVKDICDEIRKIRLKNDSPTIILYSLADKCYKVIM
;
A
#
# COMPACT_ATOMS: atom_id res chain seq x y z
N MET A 1 -50.47 -12.55 -41.85
CA MET A 1 -49.07 -12.06 -41.76
C MET A 1 -49.03 -10.56 -41.51
N LEU A 2 -48.27 -10.14 -40.49
CA LEU A 2 -47.95 -8.74 -40.20
C LEU A 2 -46.50 -8.49 -40.67
N ASP A 3 -46.24 -7.44 -41.44
CA ASP A 3 -44.85 -7.05 -41.75
C ASP A 3 -44.15 -6.63 -40.44
N ARG A 4 -43.12 -7.39 -40.05
CA ARG A 4 -42.25 -7.13 -38.88
C ARG A 4 -40.86 -6.77 -39.38
N GLN A 5 -40.36 -5.58 -39.04
CA GLN A 5 -39.04 -5.07 -39.41
C GLN A 5 -38.25 -4.68 -38.16
N MET A 6 -36.98 -5.09 -38.07
CA MET A 6 -36.05 -4.65 -37.03
C MET A 6 -35.21 -3.48 -37.53
N LEU A 7 -35.02 -2.47 -36.69
CA LEU A 7 -34.24 -1.27 -36.96
C LEU A 7 -33.27 -1.00 -35.80
N GLN A 8 -32.04 -0.59 -36.11
CA GLN A 8 -31.10 -0.04 -35.12
C GLN A 8 -31.29 1.48 -35.07
N ALA A 9 -31.41 2.04 -33.86
CA ALA A 9 -31.55 3.49 -33.66
C ALA A 9 -30.53 4.00 -32.64
N TRP A 10 -29.97 5.19 -32.90
CA TRP A 10 -29.11 5.91 -31.97
C TRP A 10 -29.88 7.03 -31.28
N ASN A 11 -30.00 6.97 -29.96
CA ASN A 11 -30.60 8.06 -29.19
C ASN A 11 -29.54 9.15 -28.95
N LYS A 12 -29.85 10.38 -29.38
CA LYS A 12 -28.93 11.53 -29.31
C LYS A 12 -28.74 12.06 -27.88
N LEU A 13 -29.67 11.79 -26.96
CA LEU A 13 -29.66 12.35 -25.60
C LEU A 13 -28.80 11.51 -24.64
N ASP A 14 -29.02 10.19 -24.59
CA ASP A 14 -28.28 9.26 -23.72
C ASP A 14 -27.01 8.69 -24.38
N ARG A 15 -26.83 8.90 -25.69
CA ARG A 15 -25.74 8.37 -26.53
C ARG A 15 -25.68 6.84 -26.54
N ARG A 16 -26.83 6.17 -26.71
CA ARG A 16 -26.94 4.70 -26.77
C ARG A 16 -27.66 4.20 -28.03
N PHE A 17 -27.34 2.97 -28.41
CA PHE A 17 -28.09 2.22 -29.41
C PHE A 17 -29.29 1.49 -28.80
N TYR A 18 -30.38 1.43 -29.54
CA TYR A 18 -31.60 0.69 -29.22
C TYR A 18 -32.05 -0.13 -30.43
N ALA A 19 -32.67 -1.27 -30.17
CA ALA A 19 -33.37 -2.07 -31.17
C ALA A 19 -34.84 -1.62 -31.22
N ILE A 20 -35.34 -1.24 -32.40
CA ILE A 20 -36.74 -0.87 -32.60
C ILE A 20 -37.40 -1.91 -33.52
N LYS A 21 -38.42 -2.60 -33.02
CA LYS A 21 -39.26 -3.53 -33.77
C LYS A 21 -40.48 -2.78 -34.32
N LYS A 22 -40.49 -2.54 -35.63
CA LYS A 22 -41.61 -1.94 -36.36
C LYS A 22 -42.57 -3.06 -36.81
N ILE A 23 -43.85 -2.92 -36.52
CA ILE A 23 -44.91 -3.88 -36.84
C ILE A 23 -46.04 -3.16 -37.57
N LYS A 24 -46.34 -3.56 -38.81
CA LYS A 24 -47.44 -3.02 -39.62
C LYS A 24 -48.78 -3.53 -39.11
N LEU A 25 -49.74 -2.63 -38.92
CA LEU A 25 -51.09 -2.94 -38.44
C LEU A 25 -52.07 -2.93 -39.62
N ASP A 26 -52.64 -4.09 -39.96
CA ASP A 26 -53.66 -4.17 -41.01
C ASP A 26 -55.05 -3.84 -40.46
N ARG A 27 -55.75 -2.95 -41.17
CA ARG A 27 -57.11 -2.48 -40.89
C ARG A 27 -58.19 -3.51 -41.20
N SER A 28 -57.89 -4.57 -41.98
CA SER A 28 -58.82 -5.67 -42.27
C SER A 28 -59.30 -6.44 -41.04
N SER A 29 -58.44 -6.55 -40.02
CA SER A 29 -58.52 -7.55 -38.95
C SER A 29 -58.25 -6.94 -37.56
N LYS A 30 -58.76 -5.72 -37.34
CA LYS A 30 -58.49 -4.85 -36.18
C LYS A 30 -58.56 -5.56 -34.82
N ALA A 31 -59.58 -6.39 -34.56
CA ALA A 31 -59.76 -7.05 -33.27
C ALA A 31 -58.66 -8.07 -32.96
N LEU A 32 -58.41 -8.99 -33.90
CA LEU A 32 -57.42 -10.07 -33.76
C LEU A 32 -55.98 -9.55 -33.73
N ASN A 33 -55.64 -8.58 -34.58
CA ASN A 33 -54.32 -7.96 -34.59
C ASN A 33 -54.06 -7.19 -33.29
N LYS A 34 -55.01 -6.36 -32.84
CA LYS A 34 -54.88 -5.61 -31.58
C LYS A 34 -54.73 -6.55 -30.37
N LYS A 35 -55.50 -7.65 -30.31
CA LYS A 35 -55.42 -8.69 -29.27
C LYS A 35 -54.04 -9.37 -29.24
N LYS A 36 -53.50 -9.79 -30.41
CA LYS A 36 -52.16 -10.41 -30.54
C LYS A 36 -51.03 -9.45 -30.16
N ILE A 37 -51.12 -8.19 -30.58
CA ILE A 37 -50.03 -7.21 -30.44
C ILE A 37 -49.98 -6.60 -29.03
N LEU A 38 -51.14 -6.30 -28.43
CA LEU A 38 -51.20 -5.91 -27.01
C LEU A 38 -50.65 -7.02 -26.11
N ARG A 39 -50.82 -8.29 -26.48
CA ARG A 39 -50.24 -9.43 -25.74
C ARG A 39 -48.71 -9.41 -25.75
N GLU A 40 -48.08 -9.20 -26.92
CA GLU A 40 -46.62 -9.15 -27.03
C GLU A 40 -46.03 -8.06 -26.11
N VAL A 41 -46.59 -6.85 -26.15
CA VAL A 41 -46.19 -5.73 -25.26
C VAL A 41 -46.48 -6.01 -23.78
N THR A 42 -47.64 -6.63 -23.47
CA THR A 42 -48.08 -6.94 -22.08
C THR A 42 -47.31 -8.10 -21.44
N LEU A 43 -46.70 -8.98 -22.25
CA LEU A 43 -45.78 -10.01 -21.76
C LEU A 43 -44.38 -9.44 -21.58
N LEU A 44 -43.89 -8.65 -22.55
CA LEU A 44 -42.58 -7.97 -22.46
C LEU A 44 -42.49 -7.02 -21.26
N SER A 45 -43.53 -6.23 -20.96
CA SER A 45 -43.54 -5.29 -19.83
C SER A 45 -43.50 -5.96 -18.45
N LYS A 46 -43.80 -7.27 -18.36
CA LYS A 46 -43.71 -8.08 -17.14
C LYS A 46 -42.33 -8.72 -16.93
N LEU A 47 -41.44 -8.66 -17.92
CA LEU A 47 -40.15 -9.35 -17.89
C LEU A 47 -39.00 -8.36 -17.68
N ASN A 48 -38.38 -8.43 -16.50
CA ASN A 48 -37.23 -7.60 -16.13
C ASN A 48 -36.15 -8.48 -15.46
N HIS A 49 -35.30 -9.10 -16.29
CA HIS A 49 -34.26 -10.03 -15.88
C HIS A 49 -33.02 -9.83 -16.78
N GLU A 50 -31.81 -10.05 -16.25
CA GLU A 50 -30.56 -9.73 -16.95
C GLU A 50 -30.36 -10.55 -18.24
N ASN A 51 -30.65 -11.85 -18.19
CA ASN A 51 -30.62 -12.77 -19.33
C ASN A 51 -31.90 -12.72 -20.20
N ILE A 52 -32.64 -11.61 -20.18
CA ILE A 52 -33.77 -11.34 -21.09
C ILE A 52 -33.53 -9.98 -21.76
N VAL A 53 -33.84 -9.85 -23.05
CA VAL A 53 -33.75 -8.58 -23.80
C VAL A 53 -34.72 -7.57 -23.19
N ARG A 54 -34.20 -6.48 -22.62
CA ARG A 54 -35.00 -5.50 -21.88
C ARG A 54 -35.94 -4.71 -22.81
N TYR A 55 -37.23 -4.66 -22.47
CA TYR A 55 -38.20 -3.72 -23.03
C TYR A 55 -38.06 -2.33 -22.38
N PHE A 56 -38.18 -1.26 -23.18
CA PHE A 56 -38.18 0.12 -22.70
C PHE A 56 -39.52 0.81 -22.90
N TYR A 57 -40.03 0.88 -24.12
CA TYR A 57 -41.26 1.61 -24.46
C TYR A 57 -41.88 1.14 -25.79
N SER A 58 -43.11 1.53 -26.08
CA SER A 58 -43.75 1.29 -27.39
C SER A 58 -44.76 2.38 -27.75
N TRP A 59 -44.85 2.74 -29.04
CA TRP A 59 -45.76 3.78 -29.54
C TRP A 59 -46.30 3.42 -30.92
N THR A 60 -47.45 3.99 -31.30
CA THR A 60 -48.06 3.86 -32.62
C THR A 60 -47.89 5.11 -33.47
N ASP A 61 -47.84 4.93 -34.79
CA ASP A 61 -47.71 5.98 -35.81
C ASP A 61 -48.64 5.67 -37.00
N THR A 62 -48.93 6.66 -37.85
CA THR A 62 -49.79 6.50 -39.03
C THR A 62 -49.15 7.17 -40.26
N THR A 63 -48.85 6.38 -41.28
CA THR A 63 -48.25 6.85 -42.53
C THR A 63 -49.27 6.75 -43.67
N THR A 64 -49.50 7.84 -44.41
CA THR A 64 -50.27 7.83 -45.66
C THR A 64 -49.40 7.41 -46.84
N ILE A 65 -49.85 6.42 -47.59
CA ILE A 65 -49.23 5.96 -48.84
C ILE A 65 -50.24 6.17 -49.98
N LYS A 66 -49.76 6.62 -51.15
CA LYS A 66 -50.54 6.61 -52.40
C LYS A 66 -50.36 5.25 -53.08
N ASP A 67 -51.46 4.64 -53.52
CA ASP A 67 -51.42 3.40 -54.30
C ASP A 67 -51.09 3.72 -55.77
N ASP A 68 -49.81 3.64 -56.17
CA ASP A 68 -49.43 3.64 -57.60
C ASP A 68 -49.74 2.27 -58.22
N ALA A 69 -50.60 2.25 -59.24
CA ALA A 69 -51.19 1.02 -59.78
C ALA A 69 -51.10 0.90 -61.31
N THR A 70 -49.93 0.45 -61.80
CA THR A 70 -49.77 -0.36 -63.02
C THR A 70 -48.46 -1.15 -62.91
N GLY A 71 -48.35 -2.27 -63.63
CA GLY A 71 -47.14 -3.13 -63.59
C GLY A 71 -46.92 -3.89 -64.89
N ASP A 72 -45.86 -4.72 -64.89
CA ASP A 72 -45.31 -5.50 -66.02
C ASP A 72 -44.60 -4.61 -67.08
N SER A 73 -43.39 -4.92 -67.58
CA SER A 73 -42.88 -6.24 -67.96
C SER A 73 -41.36 -6.29 -68.24
N GLY A 74 -40.77 -7.49 -68.28
CA GLY A 74 -39.90 -7.87 -69.42
C GLY A 74 -38.36 -7.65 -69.45
N SER A 75 -37.60 -8.32 -68.56
CA SER A 75 -36.32 -9.03 -68.87
C SER A 75 -34.98 -8.35 -69.30
N SER A 76 -33.88 -8.90 -68.72
CA SER A 76 -32.53 -9.19 -69.32
C SER A 76 -31.43 -8.09 -69.49
N GLY A 77 -30.14 -8.53 -69.43
CA GLY A 77 -28.90 -7.76 -69.69
C GLY A 77 -28.33 -7.00 -68.48
N LEU A 78 -27.24 -7.34 -67.76
CA LEU A 78 -25.87 -7.88 -68.00
C LEU A 78 -24.76 -6.79 -68.14
N THR A 79 -23.59 -7.05 -67.52
CA THR A 79 -22.23 -6.49 -67.78
C THR A 79 -21.79 -5.05 -67.33
N THR A 80 -21.06 -5.00 -66.20
CA THR A 80 -19.68 -4.45 -65.99
C THR A 80 -19.23 -3.00 -66.31
N ALA A 81 -18.38 -2.46 -65.42
CA ALA A 81 -17.24 -1.52 -65.64
C ALA A 81 -17.57 -0.02 -65.97
N THR A 82 -16.76 1.02 -65.67
CA THR A 82 -15.50 1.22 -64.88
C THR A 82 -15.31 2.73 -64.56
N HIS A 83 -14.30 3.09 -63.72
CA HIS A 83 -13.43 4.31 -63.72
C HIS A 83 -13.88 5.67 -64.35
N ALA A 84 -13.59 6.86 -63.82
CA ALA A 84 -12.75 7.30 -62.67
C ALA A 84 -13.05 8.79 -62.26
N SER A 85 -12.19 9.37 -61.43
CA SER A 85 -12.06 10.78 -60.98
C SER A 85 -11.84 11.79 -62.15
N ASP A 86 -11.80 13.13 -62.00
CA ASP A 86 -11.35 13.97 -60.88
C ASP A 86 -12.03 15.41 -60.86
N PRO A 87 -11.47 16.58 -60.41
CA PRO A 87 -12.15 17.34 -59.34
C PRO A 87 -12.23 18.90 -59.46
N LYS A 88 -12.61 19.52 -58.33
CA LYS A 88 -12.28 20.90 -57.83
C LYS A 88 -12.97 22.16 -58.43
N GLN A 89 -13.67 22.85 -57.50
CA GLN A 89 -13.67 24.32 -57.26
C GLN A 89 -14.35 25.21 -58.35
N SER A 90 -14.88 26.41 -58.03
CA SER A 90 -14.76 27.26 -56.85
C SER A 90 -16.09 27.99 -56.52
N LEU A 91 -16.46 28.19 -55.24
CA LEU A 91 -16.44 29.48 -54.50
C LEU A 91 -17.39 30.59 -55.06
N LYS A 92 -18.12 31.37 -54.24
CA LYS A 92 -17.80 31.89 -52.89
C LYS A 92 -19.04 32.33 -52.06
N PHE A 93 -18.84 32.60 -50.76
CA PHE A 93 -19.75 33.33 -49.84
C PHE A 93 -19.95 34.80 -50.30
N THR A 94 -20.91 35.62 -49.84
CA THR A 94 -21.08 36.22 -48.47
C THR A 94 -22.39 37.06 -48.38
N SER A 95 -23.01 37.42 -47.24
CA SER A 95 -23.00 36.92 -45.83
C SER A 95 -23.93 37.81 -44.94
N ASN A 96 -24.59 37.23 -43.93
CA ASN A 96 -25.28 37.88 -42.78
C ASN A 96 -26.55 38.72 -43.10
N GLY A 97 -27.48 38.98 -42.18
CA GLY A 97 -27.70 38.52 -40.79
C GLY A 97 -29.23 38.45 -40.51
N CYS A 98 -29.78 37.73 -39.52
CA CYS A 98 -29.43 37.60 -38.09
C CYS A 98 -30.00 38.74 -37.21
N VAL A 99 -31.27 38.58 -36.80
CA VAL A 99 -31.92 39.09 -35.57
C VAL A 99 -32.90 37.97 -35.18
N GLU A 100 -32.95 37.36 -33.99
CA GLU A 100 -32.62 37.78 -32.61
C GLU A 100 -33.73 38.58 -31.89
N GLU A 101 -34.97 38.49 -32.35
CA GLU A 101 -36.17 38.89 -31.59
C GLU A 101 -37.40 38.06 -32.02
N LEU A 102 -38.35 37.82 -31.08
CA LEU A 102 -39.56 36.95 -31.13
C LEU A 102 -39.52 35.58 -30.43
N ALA A 103 -38.58 35.35 -29.52
CA ALA A 103 -38.86 34.50 -28.37
C ALA A 103 -39.55 35.35 -27.27
N PRO A 104 -40.70 34.94 -26.70
CA PRO A 104 -41.14 35.44 -25.41
C PRO A 104 -40.10 35.13 -24.32
N PRO A 105 -39.93 35.99 -23.30
CA PRO A 105 -38.82 35.89 -22.37
C PRO A 105 -38.93 34.71 -21.41
N ALA A 106 -37.79 34.25 -20.90
CA ALA A 106 -37.71 33.19 -19.92
C ALA A 106 -38.14 33.67 -18.52
N ALA A 107 -39.20 33.09 -17.98
CA ALA A 107 -39.46 33.08 -16.55
C ALA A 107 -38.77 31.86 -15.92
N ILE A 108 -37.46 31.99 -15.65
CA ILE A 108 -36.69 30.95 -14.95
C ILE A 108 -36.53 31.33 -13.47
N SER A 109 -37.15 30.53 -12.61
CA SER A 109 -36.58 30.10 -11.34
C SER A 109 -36.54 28.56 -11.42
N VAL A 110 -35.44 27.84 -11.16
CA VAL A 110 -34.19 28.21 -10.46
C VAL A 110 -34.48 28.78 -9.08
N ILE A 111 -34.81 27.87 -8.17
CA ILE A 111 -33.94 27.72 -7.01
C ILE A 111 -32.99 26.56 -7.33
N THR A 112 -31.68 26.84 -7.30
CA THR A 112 -30.62 25.84 -7.47
C THR A 112 -29.92 25.64 -6.14
N PHE A 113 -29.86 24.39 -5.69
CA PHE A 113 -28.92 23.88 -4.67
C PHE A 113 -28.24 22.67 -5.35
N ASN A 114 -26.92 22.49 -5.40
CA ASN A 114 -25.80 23.06 -4.66
C ASN A 114 -25.97 22.99 -3.13
N SER A 115 -25.16 22.25 -2.37
CA SER A 115 -23.73 22.08 -2.58
C SER A 115 -23.20 20.73 -2.10
N LYS A 116 -22.15 20.25 -2.77
CA LYS A 116 -20.94 19.86 -2.03
C LYS A 116 -20.13 21.13 -1.83
N SER A 117 -19.94 21.56 -0.60
CA SER A 117 -18.97 22.59 -0.22
C SER A 117 -18.44 22.30 1.17
N GLN A 118 -17.12 22.40 1.35
CA GLN A 118 -16.47 22.13 2.63
C GLN A 118 -16.81 23.22 3.66
N PRO A 119 -16.88 22.88 4.97
CA PRO A 119 -16.58 23.85 6.01
C PRO A 119 -15.06 24.07 6.07
N THR A 120 -14.59 25.25 5.68
CA THR A 120 -13.21 25.69 5.93
C THR A 120 -13.20 27.11 6.52
N TYR A 121 -13.40 27.21 7.84
CA TYR A 121 -13.17 28.38 8.71
C TYR A 121 -13.89 29.71 8.41
N GLY A 122 -14.61 30.23 9.40
CA GLY A 122 -15.04 31.64 9.47
C GLY A 122 -16.04 31.91 10.61
N GLU A 123 -15.62 32.67 11.63
CA GLU A 123 -16.49 33.34 12.63
C GLU A 123 -17.32 34.44 11.90
N SER A 124 -18.42 35.03 12.39
CA SER A 124 -19.21 35.02 13.65
C SER A 124 -20.69 35.33 13.29
N SER A 125 -21.69 35.67 14.13
CA SER A 125 -21.98 35.73 15.59
C SER A 125 -23.50 35.93 15.75
N GLU A 126 -24.07 35.60 16.92
CA GLU A 126 -25.40 36.06 17.45
C GLU A 126 -26.68 35.65 16.63
N ASP A 127 -27.86 35.37 17.21
CA ASP A 127 -28.22 35.01 18.59
C ASP A 127 -29.60 34.31 18.68
N GLU A 128 -29.87 33.69 19.85
CA GLU A 128 -31.16 33.36 20.52
C GLU A 128 -32.37 32.65 19.84
N SER A 129 -32.97 31.71 20.62
CA SER A 129 -34.41 31.33 20.71
C SER A 129 -35.12 30.58 19.55
N SER A 130 -36.14 29.74 19.77
CA SER A 130 -36.64 28.96 20.95
C SER A 130 -37.81 28.03 20.52
N GLU A 131 -38.00 26.87 21.20
CA GLU A 131 -39.29 26.14 21.42
C GLU A 131 -40.13 25.68 20.17
N GLU A 132 -41.00 24.66 20.17
CA GLU A 132 -41.29 23.50 21.05
C GLU A 132 -42.06 22.39 20.23
N GLU A 133 -42.37 21.26 20.90
CA GLU A 133 -43.52 20.31 20.84
C GLU A 133 -44.63 20.46 19.73
N ASP A 134 -45.39 19.44 19.27
CA ASP A 134 -45.39 17.96 19.46
C ASP A 134 -46.32 17.22 18.44
N ASP A 135 -46.24 15.87 18.44
CA ASP A 135 -47.27 14.81 18.25
C ASP A 135 -48.16 14.55 16.99
N ASP A 136 -48.40 13.23 16.85
CA ASP A 136 -49.56 12.42 16.41
C ASP A 136 -50.05 12.17 14.94
N ASP A 137 -50.08 10.85 14.67
CA ASP A 137 -51.08 9.96 14.02
C ASP A 137 -51.46 9.95 12.52
N ASP A 138 -51.50 8.70 12.01
CA ASP A 138 -52.38 8.00 11.03
C ASP A 138 -53.05 8.77 9.86
N ASP A 139 -53.25 8.20 8.66
CA ASP A 139 -53.67 6.81 8.37
C ASP A 139 -53.30 6.39 6.91
N GLU A 140 -53.47 5.11 6.54
CA GLU A 140 -53.34 4.64 5.14
C GLU A 140 -54.58 4.98 4.28
N THR A 141 -54.39 5.39 3.03
CA THR A 141 -55.29 4.98 1.92
C THR A 141 -54.71 5.19 0.52
N SER A 142 -55.00 4.26 -0.40
CA SER A 142 -54.59 4.32 -1.81
C SER A 142 -55.57 5.13 -2.67
N ALA A 143 -55.11 6.22 -3.29
CA ALA A 143 -55.92 7.04 -4.19
C ALA A 143 -56.02 6.47 -5.62
N ASN A 144 -57.25 6.32 -6.12
CA ASN A 144 -57.52 6.16 -7.55
C ASN A 144 -57.36 7.51 -8.26
N ILE A 145 -56.91 7.51 -9.53
CA ILE A 145 -56.98 8.69 -10.40
C ILE A 145 -57.71 8.33 -11.69
N ILE A 146 -58.79 9.07 -11.97
CA ILE A 146 -59.62 9.00 -13.17
C ILE A 146 -59.13 10.05 -14.17
N PHE A 147 -59.16 9.75 -15.46
CA PHE A 147 -58.93 10.72 -16.53
C PHE A 147 -60.25 11.25 -17.08
N GLU A 148 -60.50 12.55 -16.96
CA GLU A 148 -61.20 13.31 -18.03
C GLU A 148 -60.77 14.79 -18.02
N ALA A 149 -61.20 15.55 -19.04
CA ALA A 149 -60.48 16.73 -19.50
C ALA A 149 -60.96 18.09 -18.93
N GLY A 150 -60.05 19.07 -18.88
CA GLY A 150 -60.33 20.47 -18.56
C GLY A 150 -59.46 21.43 -19.37
N SER A 151 -60.04 22.50 -19.91
CA SER A 151 -59.35 23.50 -20.74
C SER A 151 -58.75 24.64 -19.91
N ALA A 152 -57.86 25.43 -20.51
CA ALA A 152 -57.05 26.45 -19.85
C ALA A 152 -57.68 27.86 -19.84
N GLY A 153 -57.14 28.73 -18.97
CA GLY A 153 -57.13 30.18 -19.19
C GLY A 153 -57.70 31.04 -18.05
N LYS A 154 -56.91 32.02 -17.58
CA LYS A 154 -57.38 33.16 -16.79
C LYS A 154 -56.98 34.48 -17.48
N SER A 155 -57.98 35.38 -17.54
CA SER A 155 -57.93 36.86 -17.50
C SER A 155 -56.69 37.47 -16.82
N LEU A 156 -56.23 38.72 -17.06
CA LEU A 156 -56.78 40.00 -17.63
C LEU A 156 -55.52 40.86 -18.06
N SER A 157 -55.50 42.13 -18.50
CA SER A 157 -56.46 43.24 -18.59
C SER A 157 -56.18 44.28 -19.71
N SER A 158 -57.22 44.62 -20.48
CA SER A 158 -57.62 45.98 -20.94
C SER A 158 -56.62 47.06 -21.41
N LYS A 159 -56.93 47.66 -22.57
CA LYS A 159 -57.37 49.07 -22.68
C LYS A 159 -58.34 49.26 -23.86
N GLN A 160 -59.15 50.31 -23.80
CA GLN A 160 -60.31 50.65 -24.67
C GLN A 160 -60.27 52.18 -24.91
N PRO A 161 -61.09 52.79 -25.80
CA PRO A 161 -61.98 52.24 -26.85
C PRO A 161 -61.58 52.81 -28.25
N GLU A 162 -62.34 53.00 -29.35
CA GLU A 162 -63.73 52.77 -29.84
C GLU A 162 -63.66 52.88 -31.41
N SER A 163 -64.69 52.77 -32.28
CA SER A 163 -66.16 52.64 -32.13
C SER A 163 -66.83 51.81 -33.26
N ALA A 164 -67.23 52.45 -34.37
CA ALA A 164 -68.15 51.97 -35.43
C ALA A 164 -67.50 52.05 -36.85
N ASP A 165 -68.04 51.47 -37.94
CA ASP A 165 -69.39 50.94 -38.18
C ASP A 165 -69.46 49.89 -39.33
N SER A 166 -70.58 49.16 -39.44
CA SER A 166 -71.14 48.48 -40.63
C SER A 166 -70.55 47.15 -41.17
N LYS A 167 -71.31 46.49 -42.08
CA LYS A 167 -71.09 45.19 -42.78
C LYS A 167 -71.34 45.39 -44.31
N PRO A 168 -71.61 44.39 -45.21
CA PRO A 168 -71.41 42.91 -45.25
C PRO A 168 -70.90 42.34 -46.62
N LEU A 169 -70.94 41.00 -46.82
CA LEU A 169 -70.97 40.24 -48.13
C LEU A 169 -69.66 40.23 -49.00
N ASP A 170 -69.45 39.37 -50.02
CA ASP A 170 -70.23 38.27 -50.64
C ASP A 170 -69.36 37.07 -51.14
N LYS A 171 -69.96 36.12 -51.88
CA LYS A 171 -69.41 34.83 -52.39
C LYS A 171 -68.81 34.92 -53.82
N SER A 172 -68.01 33.92 -54.24
CA SER A 172 -68.45 32.90 -55.23
C SER A 172 -67.34 31.98 -55.83
N ARG A 173 -67.71 30.70 -56.08
CA ARG A 173 -67.24 29.75 -57.14
C ARG A 173 -65.74 29.31 -57.17
N ALA A 174 -65.37 28.12 -57.68
CA ALA A 174 -66.11 27.01 -58.30
C ALA A 174 -65.40 25.62 -58.15
N SER A 175 -66.10 24.57 -58.65
CA SER A 175 -65.63 23.24 -59.10
C SER A 175 -65.04 22.22 -58.10
N GLU A 176 -65.61 21.01 -58.12
CA GLU A 176 -65.05 19.79 -57.50
C GLU A 176 -64.09 19.05 -58.45
N ALA A 177 -63.24 18.20 -57.90
CA ALA A 177 -62.34 17.27 -58.59
C ALA A 177 -62.32 15.91 -57.85
N PRO A 178 -61.97 14.78 -58.49
CA PRO A 178 -62.24 13.44 -57.96
C PRO A 178 -61.40 13.06 -56.73
N LYS A 179 -61.96 12.19 -55.88
CA LYS A 179 -61.33 11.73 -54.63
C LYS A 179 -60.26 10.67 -54.89
N GLU A 180 -59.00 10.99 -54.58
CA GLU A 180 -57.94 9.97 -54.45
C GLU A 180 -58.22 9.01 -53.28
N HIS A 181 -58.07 7.71 -53.50
CA HIS A 181 -58.14 6.71 -52.43
C HIS A 181 -56.81 6.60 -51.68
N LEU A 182 -56.59 7.50 -50.72
CA LEU A 182 -55.41 7.48 -49.84
C LEU A 182 -55.46 6.32 -48.84
N ARG A 183 -54.46 5.43 -48.87
CA ARG A 183 -54.29 4.38 -47.86
C ARG A 183 -53.43 4.86 -46.69
N GLN A 184 -54.07 5.15 -45.56
CA GLN A 184 -53.39 5.22 -44.27
C GLN A 184 -53.02 3.82 -43.79
N MET A 185 -51.74 3.61 -43.46
CA MET A 185 -51.24 2.43 -42.76
C MET A 185 -50.77 2.82 -41.36
N GLU A 186 -51.19 2.04 -40.37
CA GLU A 186 -50.78 2.22 -38.97
C GLU A 186 -49.60 1.29 -38.65
N TYR A 187 -48.68 1.75 -37.80
CA TYR A 187 -47.51 0.98 -37.36
C TYR A 187 -47.38 1.04 -35.83
N LEU A 188 -47.04 -0.08 -35.19
CA LEU A 188 -46.50 -0.09 -33.82
C LEU A 188 -44.97 -0.15 -33.89
N TYR A 189 -44.31 0.59 -33.01
CA TYR A 189 -42.88 0.48 -32.73
C TYR A 189 -42.67 0.02 -31.29
N ILE A 190 -41.77 -0.94 -31.07
CA ILE A 190 -41.37 -1.43 -29.74
C ILE A 190 -39.86 -1.20 -29.58
N GLN A 191 -39.45 -0.40 -28.60
CA GLN A 191 -38.06 -0.11 -28.27
C GLN A 191 -37.53 -1.09 -27.20
N MET A 192 -36.40 -1.71 -27.53
CA MET A 192 -35.75 -2.78 -26.78
C MET A 192 -34.24 -2.55 -26.69
N GLU A 193 -33.59 -3.28 -25.79
CA GLU A 193 -32.14 -3.37 -25.65
C GLU A 193 -31.47 -3.83 -26.95
N PHE A 194 -30.41 -3.12 -27.36
CA PHE A 194 -29.59 -3.50 -28.52
C PHE A 194 -28.44 -4.40 -28.06
N CYS A 195 -28.39 -5.64 -28.58
CA CYS A 195 -27.31 -6.58 -28.31
C CYS A 195 -26.20 -6.41 -29.37
N GLU A 196 -25.06 -5.85 -28.97
CA GLU A 196 -24.06 -5.30 -29.89
C GLU A 196 -23.24 -6.32 -30.69
N ARG A 197 -23.22 -7.61 -30.30
CA ARG A 197 -22.36 -8.63 -30.93
C ARG A 197 -23.08 -9.50 -31.95
N SER A 198 -23.86 -10.48 -31.50
CA SER A 198 -24.31 -11.58 -32.35
C SER A 198 -25.47 -12.38 -31.73
N THR A 199 -25.96 -13.40 -32.44
CA THR A 199 -26.92 -14.38 -31.94
C THR A 199 -26.21 -15.69 -31.59
N LEU A 200 -26.89 -16.59 -30.88
CA LEU A 200 -26.41 -17.94 -30.64
C LEU A 200 -26.30 -18.72 -31.95
N ARG A 201 -27.15 -18.45 -32.95
CA ARG A 201 -27.00 -19.00 -34.31
C ARG A 201 -25.63 -18.68 -34.89
N THR A 202 -25.24 -17.41 -34.94
CA THR A 202 -23.91 -17.04 -35.46
C THR A 202 -22.74 -17.51 -34.59
N ALA A 203 -22.97 -17.84 -33.31
CA ALA A 203 -21.97 -18.54 -32.49
C ALA A 203 -21.85 -20.03 -32.84
N ILE A 204 -22.97 -20.73 -33.06
CA ILE A 204 -22.99 -22.14 -33.51
C ILE A 204 -22.27 -22.26 -34.85
N ASP A 205 -22.65 -21.42 -35.83
CA ASP A 205 -22.09 -21.42 -37.18
C ASP A 205 -20.59 -21.03 -37.19
N ALA A 206 -20.10 -20.42 -36.12
CA ALA A 206 -18.69 -20.10 -35.87
C ALA A 206 -17.97 -21.16 -34.99
N ASP A 207 -18.31 -22.45 -35.18
CA ASP A 207 -17.67 -23.62 -34.57
C ASP A 207 -17.65 -23.66 -33.02
N ILE A 208 -18.69 -23.16 -32.32
CA ILE A 208 -18.71 -23.14 -30.84
C ILE A 208 -18.42 -24.50 -30.19
N TYR A 209 -18.81 -25.62 -30.83
CA TYR A 209 -18.58 -26.98 -30.34
C TYR A 209 -17.11 -27.31 -30.03
N LYS A 210 -16.15 -26.57 -30.64
CA LYS A 210 -14.71 -26.70 -30.36
C LYS A 210 -14.31 -26.17 -28.97
N ASN A 211 -15.19 -25.43 -28.29
CA ASN A 211 -14.96 -24.88 -26.95
C ASN A 211 -16.07 -25.35 -25.99
N PRO A 212 -15.90 -26.51 -25.33
CA PRO A 212 -16.94 -27.11 -24.50
C PRO A 212 -17.31 -26.24 -23.29
N ASP A 213 -16.36 -25.49 -22.71
CA ASP A 213 -16.64 -24.60 -21.58
C ASP A 213 -17.56 -23.44 -21.98
N ARG A 214 -17.38 -22.88 -23.18
CA ARG A 214 -18.28 -21.84 -23.73
C ARG A 214 -19.67 -22.41 -24.07
N VAL A 215 -19.74 -23.62 -24.62
CA VAL A 215 -21.02 -24.33 -24.85
C VAL A 215 -21.76 -24.57 -23.53
N TRP A 216 -21.09 -25.13 -22.53
CA TRP A 216 -21.71 -25.42 -21.24
C TRP A 216 -22.05 -24.14 -20.46
N ARG A 217 -21.26 -23.06 -20.59
CA ARG A 217 -21.62 -21.75 -20.06
C ARG A 217 -22.87 -21.18 -20.74
N PHE A 218 -22.95 -21.16 -22.07
CA PHE A 218 -24.14 -20.68 -22.78
C PHE A 218 -25.38 -21.52 -22.46
N PHE A 219 -25.26 -22.85 -22.48
CA PHE A 219 -26.37 -23.72 -22.08
C PHE A 219 -26.81 -23.45 -20.64
N ARG A 220 -25.85 -23.22 -19.73
CA ARG A 220 -26.16 -22.83 -18.36
C ARG A 220 -26.81 -21.44 -18.31
N GLU A 221 -26.35 -20.41 -19.02
CA GLU A 221 -26.95 -19.06 -19.02
C GLU A 221 -28.32 -18.94 -19.71
N ILE A 222 -28.73 -19.92 -20.51
CA ILE A 222 -30.12 -20.01 -21.02
C ILE A 222 -31.05 -20.54 -19.92
N VAL A 223 -30.57 -21.49 -19.10
CA VAL A 223 -31.35 -22.25 -18.11
C VAL A 223 -31.24 -21.68 -16.70
N GLU A 224 -30.11 -21.04 -16.39
CA GLU A 224 -29.69 -20.35 -15.16
C GLU A 224 -29.59 -18.84 -15.44
N GLY A 225 -29.86 -18.00 -14.44
CA GLY A 225 -29.77 -16.53 -14.56
C GLY A 225 -28.72 -15.98 -13.62
N GLU A 226 -28.27 -14.75 -13.86
CA GLU A 226 -27.21 -14.16 -13.04
C GLU A 226 -27.66 -13.91 -11.58
N HIS A 227 -27.10 -14.69 -10.64
CA HIS A 227 -27.49 -14.64 -9.22
C HIS A 227 -26.93 -13.39 -8.52
N LEU A 228 -27.82 -12.44 -8.23
CA LEU A 228 -27.53 -11.17 -7.55
C LEU A 228 -28.33 -11.10 -6.24
N GLU A 229 -27.78 -11.70 -5.19
CA GLU A 229 -28.38 -11.72 -3.86
C GLU A 229 -27.95 -10.52 -3.02
N SER A 230 -28.77 -9.47 -3.06
CA SER A 230 -28.79 -8.47 -1.99
C SER A 230 -29.50 -9.06 -0.77
N ILE A 231 -28.80 -9.18 0.37
CA ILE A 231 -29.41 -9.61 1.63
C ILE A 231 -29.24 -8.55 2.71
N GLY A 232 -30.18 -7.61 2.72
CA GLY A 232 -30.56 -6.85 3.90
C GLY A 232 -31.99 -7.24 4.31
N LYS A 233 -32.15 -8.00 5.40
CA LYS A 233 -33.40 -8.37 6.10
C LYS A 233 -34.76 -8.10 5.37
N ARG A 234 -35.24 -9.04 4.55
CA ARG A 234 -36.63 -9.60 4.54
C ARG A 234 -36.89 -10.43 3.28
N ASN A 235 -37.82 -11.37 3.39
CA ASN A 235 -38.45 -12.20 2.35
C ASN A 235 -37.54 -13.14 1.53
N LEU A 236 -37.79 -14.45 1.71
CA LEU A 236 -37.16 -15.55 0.98
C LEU A 236 -37.79 -15.67 -0.42
N ILE A 237 -37.20 -15.02 -1.43
CA ILE A 237 -37.63 -15.16 -2.83
C ILE A 237 -36.42 -15.52 -3.69
N SER A 238 -36.32 -16.79 -4.10
CA SER A 238 -35.37 -17.25 -5.08
C SER A 238 -35.56 -16.50 -6.41
N ARG A 239 -34.52 -15.80 -6.86
CA ARG A 239 -34.54 -15.10 -8.16
C ARG A 239 -34.26 -16.10 -9.28
N PHE A 240 -35.33 -16.58 -9.91
CA PHE A 240 -35.25 -17.61 -10.94
C PHE A 240 -34.58 -17.09 -12.23
N ALA A 241 -34.11 -18.06 -13.01
CA ALA A 241 -33.18 -17.93 -14.13
C ALA A 241 -33.75 -17.43 -15.47
N GLY A 242 -32.92 -17.24 -16.51
CA GLY A 242 -33.36 -16.82 -17.86
C GLY A 242 -34.66 -17.48 -18.35
N LEU A 243 -34.65 -18.79 -18.62
CA LEU A 243 -35.86 -19.53 -18.99
C LEU A 243 -36.77 -19.84 -17.79
N ALA A 244 -36.22 -20.15 -16.60
CA ALA A 244 -37.03 -20.53 -15.44
C ALA A 244 -37.88 -19.37 -14.85
N TYR A 245 -37.47 -18.12 -15.06
CA TYR A 245 -38.21 -16.91 -14.71
C TYR A 245 -39.38 -16.68 -15.66
N ILE A 246 -39.17 -16.88 -16.98
CA ILE A 246 -40.25 -16.87 -17.98
C ILE A 246 -41.33 -17.87 -17.56
N HIS A 247 -40.91 -19.10 -17.22
CA HIS A 247 -41.81 -20.15 -16.73
C HIS A 247 -42.49 -19.80 -15.39
N MET A 248 -41.75 -19.26 -14.39
CA MET A 248 -42.32 -18.84 -13.10
C MET A 248 -43.35 -17.70 -13.26
N GLN A 249 -43.13 -16.76 -14.18
CA GLN A 249 -44.12 -15.73 -14.53
C GLN A 249 -45.36 -16.31 -15.25
N ASN A 250 -45.47 -17.64 -15.33
CA ASN A 250 -46.48 -18.39 -16.06
C ASN A 250 -46.49 -18.04 -17.56
N ILE A 251 -45.32 -17.78 -18.15
CA ILE A 251 -45.13 -17.49 -19.58
C ILE A 251 -44.42 -18.68 -20.24
N ILE A 252 -44.81 -18.97 -21.48
CA ILE A 252 -44.15 -19.92 -22.39
C ILE A 252 -43.70 -19.12 -23.62
N HIS A 253 -42.45 -19.30 -24.04
CA HIS A 253 -41.82 -18.61 -25.16
C HIS A 253 -42.35 -19.10 -26.52
N ARG A 254 -42.42 -20.43 -26.71
CA ARG A 254 -42.90 -21.18 -27.89
C ARG A 254 -42.13 -21.00 -29.20
N ASP A 255 -41.28 -19.99 -29.32
CA ASP A 255 -40.36 -19.77 -30.45
C ASP A 255 -38.90 -19.64 -29.95
N LEU A 256 -38.48 -20.55 -29.07
CA LEU A 256 -37.11 -20.58 -28.57
C LEU A 256 -36.20 -21.25 -29.60
N LYS A 257 -35.31 -20.46 -30.22
CA LYS A 257 -34.32 -20.89 -31.23
C LYS A 257 -33.03 -20.07 -31.11
N PRO A 258 -31.87 -20.53 -31.63
CA PRO A 258 -30.60 -19.81 -31.55
C PRO A 258 -30.59 -18.41 -32.19
N ASP A 259 -31.51 -18.14 -33.11
CA ASP A 259 -31.72 -16.80 -33.70
C ASP A 259 -32.41 -15.81 -32.74
N ASN A 260 -33.18 -16.34 -31.79
CA ASN A 260 -33.93 -15.60 -30.76
C ASN A 260 -33.16 -15.55 -29.41
N VAL A 261 -31.92 -16.05 -29.40
CA VAL A 261 -31.01 -16.02 -28.27
C VAL A 261 -29.81 -15.15 -28.66
N PHE A 262 -29.60 -14.06 -27.93
CA PHE A 262 -28.66 -12.98 -28.25
C PHE A 262 -27.45 -13.01 -27.32
N LEU A 263 -26.32 -12.46 -27.78
CA LEU A 263 -25.09 -12.31 -27.00
C LEU A 263 -24.77 -10.81 -26.82
N ASP A 264 -24.56 -10.39 -25.56
CA ASP A 264 -24.17 -9.01 -25.23
C ASP A 264 -22.69 -8.72 -25.52
N SER A 265 -22.24 -7.47 -25.32
CA SER A 265 -20.84 -7.06 -25.54
C SER A 265 -19.83 -7.68 -24.56
N PHE A 266 -20.28 -8.48 -23.60
CA PHE A 266 -19.47 -9.27 -22.66
C PHE A 266 -19.55 -10.79 -22.91
N ASP A 267 -20.17 -11.22 -24.02
CA ASP A 267 -20.42 -12.63 -24.36
C ASP A 267 -21.39 -13.34 -23.39
N ARG A 268 -22.37 -12.61 -22.81
CA ARG A 268 -23.42 -13.18 -21.94
C ARG A 268 -24.74 -13.37 -22.69
N VAL A 269 -25.51 -14.40 -22.32
CA VAL A 269 -26.73 -14.78 -23.04
C VAL A 269 -27.97 -13.97 -22.63
N LYS A 270 -28.79 -13.56 -23.62
CA LYS A 270 -30.11 -12.92 -23.45
C LYS A 270 -31.18 -13.57 -24.33
N ILE A 271 -32.34 -13.92 -23.77
CA ILE A 271 -33.50 -14.45 -24.50
C ILE A 271 -34.37 -13.30 -25.02
N GLY A 272 -34.85 -13.39 -26.28
CA GLY A 272 -35.70 -12.37 -26.91
C GLY A 272 -36.66 -12.88 -27.98
N ASP A 273 -37.41 -11.95 -28.59
CA ASP A 273 -38.53 -12.20 -29.51
C ASP A 273 -39.68 -13.07 -28.95
N PHE A 274 -40.38 -12.51 -27.96
CA PHE A 274 -41.62 -13.05 -27.38
C PHE A 274 -42.84 -12.96 -28.33
N GLY A 275 -42.62 -12.78 -29.65
CA GLY A 275 -43.66 -12.53 -30.65
C GLY A 275 -44.63 -13.68 -30.92
N LEU A 276 -44.43 -14.85 -30.29
CA LEU A 276 -45.34 -16.00 -30.23
C LEU A 276 -45.63 -16.48 -28.79
N ALA A 277 -45.23 -15.73 -27.76
CA ALA A 277 -45.36 -16.15 -26.38
C ALA A 277 -46.83 -16.26 -25.90
N THR A 278 -47.04 -17.02 -24.82
CA THR A 278 -48.35 -17.18 -24.17
C THR A 278 -48.22 -17.23 -22.66
N SER A 279 -49.21 -16.71 -21.94
CA SER A 279 -49.40 -17.13 -20.56
C SER A 279 -49.99 -18.54 -20.50
N ILE A 280 -49.64 -19.30 -19.48
CA ILE A 280 -50.38 -20.49 -19.03
C ILE A 280 -51.75 -20.01 -18.55
N GLY A 281 -52.82 -20.58 -19.10
CA GLY A 281 -54.18 -20.09 -18.86
C GLY A 281 -54.70 -20.47 -17.48
N ILE A 282 -55.11 -19.49 -16.68
CA ILE A 282 -55.94 -19.75 -15.49
C ILE A 282 -57.29 -20.28 -15.97
N LYS A 283 -57.42 -21.60 -15.96
CA LYS A 283 -58.70 -22.32 -15.94
C LYS A 283 -58.67 -23.28 -14.77
N SER A 284 -59.13 -22.80 -13.62
CA SER A 284 -59.63 -23.68 -12.56
C SER A 284 -60.66 -24.63 -13.15
N LYS A 285 -60.73 -25.85 -12.59
CA LYS A 285 -61.60 -26.94 -13.08
C LYS A 285 -63.03 -26.43 -13.33
N PRO A 286 -63.58 -26.54 -14.56
CA PRO A 286 -65.01 -26.55 -14.71
C PRO A 286 -65.53 -27.89 -14.19
N GLU A 287 -66.39 -27.88 -13.19
CA GLU A 287 -67.31 -28.98 -12.98
C GLU A 287 -68.34 -28.91 -14.12
N VAL A 288 -68.30 -29.89 -15.03
CA VAL A 288 -69.06 -29.83 -16.28
C VAL A 288 -70.46 -30.38 -16.08
N THR A 289 -71.45 -29.50 -16.02
CA THR A 289 -72.81 -29.83 -16.46
C THR A 289 -72.83 -29.89 -18.01
N PRO A 290 -73.57 -30.82 -18.64
CA PRO A 290 -73.37 -31.09 -20.08
C PRO A 290 -73.68 -29.91 -21.01
N GLU A 291 -74.66 -29.08 -20.66
CA GLU A 291 -75.29 -28.07 -21.53
C GLU A 291 -74.37 -26.86 -21.85
N ILE A 292 -73.30 -26.66 -21.07
CA ILE A 292 -72.35 -25.56 -21.25
C ILE A 292 -71.20 -25.96 -22.20
N ALA A 293 -70.98 -27.26 -22.44
CA ALA A 293 -69.83 -27.77 -23.18
C ALA A 293 -69.86 -27.43 -24.68
N GLU A 294 -71.01 -27.50 -25.35
CA GLU A 294 -71.14 -27.21 -26.79
C GLU A 294 -70.89 -25.73 -27.10
N ASN A 295 -71.49 -24.83 -26.34
CA ASN A 295 -71.33 -23.38 -26.51
C ASN A 295 -69.87 -22.92 -26.33
N LEU A 296 -69.13 -23.52 -25.39
CA LEU A 296 -67.70 -23.23 -25.19
C LEU A 296 -66.78 -23.87 -26.24
N ALA A 297 -67.22 -24.93 -26.93
CA ALA A 297 -66.49 -25.52 -28.04
C ALA A 297 -66.57 -24.63 -29.31
N GLU A 298 -67.62 -23.83 -29.48
CA GLU A 298 -67.80 -22.93 -30.62
C GLU A 298 -66.81 -21.74 -30.55
N SER A 299 -66.80 -20.99 -29.43
CA SER A 299 -65.97 -19.80 -29.25
C SER A 299 -64.45 -20.05 -29.22
N LEU A 300 -64.02 -21.32 -29.19
CA LEU A 300 -62.60 -21.72 -29.24
C LEU A 300 -62.15 -22.22 -30.62
N LYS A 301 -63.04 -22.29 -31.63
CA LYS A 301 -62.68 -22.66 -33.01
C LYS A 301 -61.85 -21.57 -33.69
N GLU A 302 -62.14 -20.29 -33.43
CA GLU A 302 -61.57 -19.15 -34.19
C GLU A 302 -60.10 -18.81 -33.85
N ASP A 303 -59.69 -18.89 -32.59
CA ASP A 303 -58.35 -18.45 -32.13
C ASP A 303 -57.20 -19.40 -32.59
N LEU A 304 -57.49 -20.52 -33.26
CA LEU A 304 -56.53 -21.61 -33.53
C LEU A 304 -56.60 -22.27 -34.94
N THR A 305 -57.28 -21.70 -35.93
CA THR A 305 -57.44 -22.34 -37.26
C THR A 305 -56.41 -21.90 -38.32
N GLU A 306 -56.10 -20.60 -38.42
CA GLU A 306 -55.41 -20.04 -39.62
C GLU A 306 -53.88 -19.88 -39.52
N GLU A 307 -53.32 -19.35 -38.43
CA GLU A 307 -51.88 -18.97 -38.37
C GLU A 307 -50.95 -19.98 -37.66
N GLY A 308 -51.47 -21.15 -37.27
CA GLY A 308 -50.63 -22.25 -36.73
C GLY A 308 -49.77 -22.98 -37.77
N LYS A 309 -49.88 -22.62 -39.06
CA LYS A 309 -49.28 -23.33 -40.21
C LYS A 309 -48.28 -22.51 -41.03
N THR A 310 -47.94 -21.28 -40.64
CA THR A 310 -46.99 -20.42 -41.39
C THR A 310 -45.52 -20.84 -41.17
N GLY A 311 -45.20 -22.07 -41.52
CA GLY A 311 -43.87 -22.64 -41.42
C GLY A 311 -42.94 -22.14 -42.52
N ASN A 312 -42.14 -21.11 -42.23
CA ASN A 312 -40.80 -21.05 -42.80
C ASN A 312 -40.08 -22.34 -42.36
N VAL A 313 -39.67 -23.16 -43.33
CA VAL A 313 -39.33 -24.58 -43.14
C VAL A 313 -38.29 -24.83 -42.02
N GLY A 314 -37.41 -23.87 -41.74
CA GLY A 314 -36.41 -23.96 -40.67
C GLY A 314 -36.94 -23.81 -39.24
N THR A 315 -38.06 -23.10 -39.00
CA THR A 315 -38.52 -22.76 -37.64
C THR A 315 -39.25 -23.91 -36.95
N ALA A 316 -40.03 -24.69 -37.70
CA ALA A 316 -40.81 -25.82 -37.18
C ALA A 316 -39.93 -26.94 -36.56
N MET A 317 -38.63 -26.96 -36.87
CA MET A 317 -37.68 -27.98 -36.43
C MET A 317 -37.38 -27.92 -34.92
N TYR A 318 -37.57 -26.76 -34.26
CA TYR A 318 -37.40 -26.63 -32.81
C TYR A 318 -38.70 -26.94 -32.03
N ALA A 319 -39.87 -26.77 -32.65
CA ALA A 319 -41.17 -26.87 -31.98
C ALA A 319 -41.49 -28.29 -31.49
N ALA A 320 -41.90 -28.41 -30.22
CA ALA A 320 -42.25 -29.67 -29.58
C ALA A 320 -43.42 -30.38 -30.29
N PRO A 321 -43.42 -31.73 -30.39
CA PRO A 321 -44.40 -32.49 -31.18
C PRO A 321 -45.86 -32.26 -30.72
N GLU A 322 -46.08 -32.04 -29.42
CA GLU A 322 -47.39 -31.74 -28.84
C GLU A 322 -48.04 -30.44 -29.37
N ILE A 323 -47.24 -29.46 -29.84
CA ILE A 323 -47.76 -28.19 -30.38
C ILE A 323 -48.57 -28.42 -31.67
N ASN A 324 -48.23 -29.46 -32.43
CA ASN A 324 -48.85 -29.78 -33.72
C ASN A 324 -49.96 -30.84 -33.61
N SER A 325 -50.26 -31.34 -32.41
CA SER A 325 -51.28 -32.38 -32.20
C SER A 325 -52.70 -31.80 -32.21
N THR A 326 -53.65 -32.55 -32.75
CA THR A 326 -55.06 -32.13 -32.86
C THR A 326 -55.77 -31.98 -31.51
N LEU A 327 -55.20 -32.54 -30.42
CA LEU A 327 -55.71 -32.45 -29.04
C LEU A 327 -55.34 -31.11 -28.38
N LYS A 328 -55.97 -30.03 -28.84
CA LYS A 328 -55.62 -28.62 -28.64
C LYS A 328 -55.67 -28.02 -27.21
N THR A 329 -55.64 -28.80 -26.13
CA THR A 329 -55.97 -28.30 -24.77
C THR A 329 -55.00 -28.57 -23.62
N LEU A 330 -53.97 -29.42 -23.75
CA LEU A 330 -52.97 -29.63 -22.68
C LEU A 330 -51.53 -29.65 -23.20
N TYR A 331 -50.86 -28.48 -23.16
CA TYR A 331 -49.40 -28.36 -23.19
C TYR A 331 -48.96 -27.27 -22.20
N ASN A 332 -47.74 -27.37 -21.67
CA ASN A 332 -47.22 -26.53 -20.59
C ASN A 332 -45.82 -25.97 -20.93
N GLU A 333 -45.14 -25.39 -19.94
CA GLU A 333 -43.81 -24.77 -20.08
C GLU A 333 -42.72 -25.72 -20.62
N LYS A 334 -42.91 -27.04 -20.48
CA LYS A 334 -41.97 -28.05 -20.98
C LYS A 334 -41.81 -28.06 -22.51
N VAL A 335 -42.65 -27.36 -23.28
CA VAL A 335 -42.42 -27.20 -24.74
C VAL A 335 -41.14 -26.42 -25.04
N ASP A 336 -40.77 -25.44 -24.21
CA ASP A 336 -39.52 -24.69 -24.40
C ASP A 336 -38.30 -25.53 -23.99
N ILE A 337 -38.48 -26.47 -23.06
CA ILE A 337 -37.47 -27.46 -22.66
C ILE A 337 -37.15 -28.44 -23.81
N TYR A 338 -38.12 -28.76 -24.66
CA TYR A 338 -37.88 -29.54 -25.89
C TYR A 338 -37.05 -28.73 -26.91
N SER A 339 -37.46 -27.48 -27.17
CA SER A 339 -36.72 -26.56 -28.05
C SER A 339 -35.26 -26.40 -27.59
N LEU A 340 -35.05 -26.26 -26.29
CA LEU A 340 -33.74 -26.23 -25.62
C LEU A 340 -32.91 -27.51 -25.85
N GLY A 341 -33.54 -28.69 -25.95
CA GLY A 341 -32.87 -29.95 -26.29
C GLY A 341 -32.27 -29.94 -27.71
N ILE A 342 -33.00 -29.37 -28.68
CA ILE A 342 -32.49 -29.17 -30.05
C ILE A 342 -31.32 -28.16 -30.05
N ILE A 343 -31.44 -27.08 -29.27
CA ILE A 343 -30.38 -26.06 -29.13
C ILE A 343 -29.10 -26.66 -28.51
N LEU A 344 -29.22 -27.50 -27.47
CA LEU A 344 -28.08 -28.21 -26.89
C LEU A 344 -27.37 -29.11 -27.91
N PHE A 345 -28.13 -29.88 -28.69
CA PHE A 345 -27.57 -30.70 -29.75
C PHE A 345 -26.79 -29.85 -30.77
N GLU A 346 -27.38 -28.76 -31.28
CA GLU A 346 -26.72 -27.91 -32.27
C GLU A 346 -25.50 -27.13 -31.74
N MET A 347 -25.41 -26.86 -30.43
CA MET A 347 -24.18 -26.32 -29.83
C MET A 347 -23.08 -27.36 -29.62
N CYS A 348 -23.43 -28.64 -29.48
CA CYS A 348 -22.49 -29.75 -29.26
C CYS A 348 -22.08 -30.49 -30.55
N HIS A 349 -22.72 -30.20 -31.68
CA HIS A 349 -22.41 -30.77 -32.99
C HIS A 349 -21.64 -29.77 -33.87
N LYS A 350 -20.94 -30.27 -34.90
CA LYS A 350 -20.37 -29.41 -35.95
C LYS A 350 -21.47 -28.69 -36.76
N PRO A 351 -21.22 -27.50 -37.32
CA PRO A 351 -22.11 -26.91 -38.32
C PRO A 351 -22.38 -27.88 -39.49
N PHE A 352 -23.57 -27.79 -40.08
CA PHE A 352 -23.95 -28.57 -41.25
C PHE A 352 -23.53 -27.83 -42.52
N GLU A 353 -22.98 -28.54 -43.51
CA GLU A 353 -22.50 -27.93 -44.75
C GLU A 353 -23.67 -27.57 -45.67
N THR A 354 -24.73 -28.40 -45.69
CA THR A 354 -25.99 -28.04 -46.36
C THR A 354 -27.20 -27.96 -45.43
N ARG A 355 -28.16 -27.11 -45.84
CA ARG A 355 -29.48 -27.03 -45.19
C ARG A 355 -30.22 -28.37 -45.23
N MET A 356 -29.93 -29.25 -46.19
CA MET A 356 -30.62 -30.54 -46.33
C MET A 356 -30.14 -31.54 -45.27
N GLU A 357 -28.82 -31.67 -45.04
CA GLU A 357 -28.28 -32.47 -43.93
C GLU A 357 -28.89 -32.04 -42.59
N ARG A 358 -28.92 -30.72 -42.32
CA ARG A 358 -29.51 -30.18 -41.10
C ARG A 358 -30.98 -30.56 -40.95
N ILE A 359 -31.76 -30.56 -42.03
CA ILE A 359 -33.18 -30.97 -42.00
C ILE A 359 -33.30 -32.48 -41.73
N VAL A 360 -32.48 -33.32 -42.37
CA VAL A 360 -32.50 -34.79 -42.18
C VAL A 360 -32.12 -35.15 -40.74
N VAL A 361 -31.02 -34.61 -40.22
CA VAL A 361 -30.53 -34.92 -38.86
C VAL A 361 -31.47 -34.38 -37.78
N LEU A 362 -32.00 -33.17 -37.93
CA LEU A 362 -32.99 -32.65 -36.98
C LEU A 362 -34.31 -33.43 -37.03
N ASN A 363 -34.71 -33.98 -38.18
CA ASN A 363 -35.86 -34.90 -38.25
C ASN A 363 -35.57 -36.24 -37.55
N ALA A 364 -34.35 -36.79 -37.69
CA ALA A 364 -33.95 -38.03 -37.02
C ALA A 364 -33.96 -37.89 -35.47
N LEU A 365 -33.50 -36.75 -34.95
CA LEU A 365 -33.55 -36.41 -33.52
C LEU A 365 -34.96 -36.15 -32.98
N ARG A 366 -35.93 -35.86 -33.85
CA ARG A 366 -37.37 -35.69 -33.52
C ARG A 366 -38.17 -37.00 -33.58
N THR A 367 -37.49 -38.14 -33.73
CA THR A 367 -38.09 -39.48 -33.60
C THR A 367 -38.08 -39.93 -32.14
N LYS A 368 -38.99 -40.83 -31.77
CA LYS A 368 -39.10 -41.34 -30.39
C LYS A 368 -37.82 -41.99 -29.87
N ASP A 369 -37.07 -42.63 -30.75
CA ASP A 369 -35.87 -43.41 -30.41
C ASP A 369 -34.57 -42.57 -30.45
N ILE A 370 -34.66 -41.31 -30.92
CA ILE A 370 -33.60 -40.28 -30.95
C ILE A 370 -32.27 -40.79 -31.53
N VAL A 371 -32.21 -40.83 -32.87
CA VAL A 371 -31.00 -41.20 -33.62
C VAL A 371 -30.05 -40.00 -33.72
N PHE A 372 -28.84 -40.15 -33.18
CA PHE A 372 -27.75 -39.18 -33.30
C PHE A 372 -26.94 -39.43 -34.58
N PRO A 373 -26.34 -38.41 -35.21
CA PRO A 373 -25.56 -38.54 -36.45
C PRO A 373 -24.10 -38.95 -36.20
N ASP A 374 -23.49 -39.55 -37.22
CA ASP A 374 -22.05 -39.87 -37.28
C ASP A 374 -21.20 -38.58 -37.22
N GLY A 375 -20.75 -38.24 -36.01
CA GLY A 375 -20.02 -36.99 -35.73
C GLY A 375 -20.48 -36.24 -34.47
N PHE A 376 -21.56 -36.65 -33.82
CA PHE A 376 -21.85 -36.19 -32.45
C PHE A 376 -20.91 -36.92 -31.46
N PRO A 377 -20.18 -36.21 -30.57
CA PRO A 377 -19.08 -36.81 -29.82
C PRO A 377 -19.54 -37.80 -28.73
N GLU A 378 -19.25 -39.08 -28.94
CA GLU A 378 -19.57 -40.17 -28.01
C GLU A 378 -18.97 -39.96 -26.60
N SER A 379 -17.82 -39.28 -26.51
CA SER A 379 -17.17 -38.91 -25.25
C SER A 379 -17.97 -37.91 -24.40
N ASN A 380 -19.01 -37.28 -24.95
CA ASN A 380 -19.87 -36.33 -24.24
C ASN A 380 -21.16 -37.01 -23.73
N GLU A 381 -21.00 -38.04 -22.89
CA GLU A 381 -22.09 -38.76 -22.20
C GLU A 381 -23.10 -37.79 -21.55
N ARG A 382 -22.60 -36.68 -21.00
CA ARG A 382 -23.38 -35.58 -20.41
C ARG A 382 -24.38 -34.97 -21.40
N ALA A 383 -23.94 -34.60 -22.60
CA ALA A 383 -24.82 -34.08 -23.64
C ALA A 383 -25.75 -35.16 -24.21
N HIS A 384 -25.27 -36.38 -24.43
CA HIS A 384 -26.13 -37.51 -24.85
C HIS A 384 -27.29 -37.76 -23.87
N THR A 385 -27.01 -37.73 -22.57
CA THR A 385 -28.04 -37.92 -21.52
C THR A 385 -29.03 -36.76 -21.49
N LEU A 386 -28.54 -35.52 -21.52
CA LEU A 386 -29.42 -34.35 -21.51
C LEU A 386 -30.27 -34.22 -22.78
N VAL A 387 -29.70 -34.40 -23.98
CA VAL A 387 -30.48 -34.32 -25.24
C VAL A 387 -31.61 -35.35 -25.25
N ARG A 388 -31.36 -36.60 -24.83
CA ARG A 388 -32.43 -37.62 -24.71
C ARG A 388 -33.50 -37.25 -23.67
N LEU A 389 -33.09 -36.68 -22.53
CA LEU A 389 -34.01 -36.25 -21.46
C LEU A 389 -34.87 -35.04 -21.86
N LEU A 390 -34.31 -34.10 -22.62
CA LEU A 390 -34.97 -32.87 -23.08
C LEU A 390 -35.91 -33.13 -24.27
N LEU A 391 -35.52 -34.01 -25.20
CA LEU A 391 -36.32 -34.37 -26.39
C LEU A 391 -37.34 -35.48 -26.14
N ASN A 392 -37.57 -35.89 -24.89
CA ASN A 392 -38.56 -36.91 -24.58
C ASN A 392 -39.97 -36.45 -25.02
N HIS A 393 -40.67 -37.32 -25.76
CA HIS A 393 -42.03 -37.08 -26.25
C HIS A 393 -43.09 -37.14 -25.13
N ASP A 394 -42.78 -37.78 -23.99
CA ASP A 394 -43.63 -37.74 -22.80
C ASP A 394 -43.35 -36.47 -21.96
N ILE A 395 -44.36 -35.60 -21.87
CA ILE A 395 -44.35 -34.35 -21.11
C ILE A 395 -44.19 -34.61 -19.59
N ALA A 396 -44.60 -35.78 -19.09
CA ALA A 396 -44.38 -36.14 -17.69
C ALA A 396 -42.89 -36.38 -17.41
N GLN A 397 -42.20 -37.10 -18.29
CA GLN A 397 -40.79 -37.52 -18.14
C GLN A 397 -39.77 -36.42 -18.50
N ARG A 398 -40.15 -35.44 -19.33
CA ARG A 398 -39.32 -34.27 -19.62
C ARG A 398 -39.20 -33.39 -18.36
N PRO A 399 -38.01 -32.93 -17.92
CA PRO A 399 -37.87 -32.15 -16.70
C PRO A 399 -38.42 -30.73 -16.86
N SER A 400 -38.76 -30.08 -15.75
CA SER A 400 -38.90 -28.62 -15.68
C SER A 400 -37.54 -27.93 -15.74
N SER A 401 -37.55 -26.61 -15.98
CA SER A 401 -36.34 -25.78 -15.93
C SER A 401 -35.67 -25.74 -14.55
N GLN A 402 -36.39 -26.04 -13.46
CA GLN A 402 -35.84 -26.09 -12.10
C GLN A 402 -35.14 -27.44 -11.83
N GLU A 403 -35.78 -28.55 -12.18
CA GLU A 403 -35.20 -29.89 -12.06
C GLU A 403 -33.97 -30.06 -12.95
N LEU A 404 -33.97 -29.43 -14.14
CA LEU A 404 -32.83 -29.41 -15.04
C LEU A 404 -31.57 -28.79 -14.39
N LEU A 405 -31.71 -27.68 -13.66
CA LEU A 405 -30.60 -27.04 -12.92
C LEU A 405 -30.05 -27.92 -11.79
N GLN A 406 -30.90 -28.75 -11.18
CA GLN A 406 -30.53 -29.66 -10.09
C GLN A 406 -29.93 -30.99 -10.60
N SER A 407 -29.94 -31.23 -11.92
CA SER A 407 -29.39 -32.44 -12.52
C SER A 407 -27.88 -32.55 -12.30
N LYS A 408 -27.41 -33.74 -11.90
CA LYS A 408 -25.98 -34.10 -11.89
C LYS A 408 -25.29 -33.89 -13.26
N HIS A 409 -26.08 -33.88 -14.33
CA HIS A 409 -25.62 -33.61 -15.69
C HIS A 409 -25.53 -32.11 -16.03
N MET A 410 -25.75 -31.18 -15.09
CA MET A 410 -25.37 -29.76 -15.24
C MET A 410 -24.01 -29.47 -14.57
N PRO A 411 -23.14 -28.63 -15.17
CA PRO A 411 -21.89 -28.21 -14.52
C PRO A 411 -22.17 -27.45 -13.21
N PRO A 412 -21.24 -27.40 -12.23
CA PRO A 412 -21.38 -26.54 -11.05
C PRO A 412 -21.24 -25.05 -11.42
N PRO A 413 -21.80 -24.13 -10.60
CA PRO A 413 -21.65 -22.69 -10.81
C PRO A 413 -20.19 -22.23 -10.64
N VAL A 414 -19.63 -21.58 -11.65
CA VAL A 414 -18.31 -20.96 -11.57
C VAL A 414 -18.42 -19.64 -10.81
N LEU A 415 -17.77 -19.55 -9.64
CA LEU A 415 -17.72 -18.33 -8.85
C LEU A 415 -16.71 -17.34 -9.45
N VAL A 416 -17.23 -16.35 -10.20
CA VAL A 416 -16.43 -15.22 -10.71
C VAL A 416 -15.76 -14.47 -9.57
N GLU A 417 -14.49 -14.11 -9.72
CA GLU A 417 -13.64 -13.51 -8.67
C GLU A 417 -14.29 -12.28 -8.00
N GLN A 418 -14.99 -11.44 -8.78
CA GLN A 418 -15.72 -10.27 -8.29
C GLN A 418 -16.77 -10.64 -7.22
N ARG A 419 -17.41 -11.80 -7.31
CA ARG A 419 -18.36 -12.29 -6.29
C ARG A 419 -17.64 -12.68 -5.00
N MET A 420 -16.46 -13.30 -5.08
CA MET A 420 -15.64 -13.59 -3.91
C MET A 420 -15.21 -12.29 -3.21
N GLN A 421 -14.79 -11.27 -3.98
CA GLN A 421 -14.45 -9.95 -3.44
C GLN A 421 -15.67 -9.26 -2.77
N GLN A 422 -16.88 -9.40 -3.34
CA GLN A 422 -18.12 -8.90 -2.73
C GLN A 422 -18.48 -9.64 -1.43
N VAL A 423 -18.39 -10.97 -1.40
CA VAL A 423 -18.64 -11.78 -0.18
C VAL A 423 -17.66 -11.42 0.93
N VAL A 424 -16.37 -11.20 0.61
CA VAL A 424 -15.38 -10.72 1.59
C VAL A 424 -15.74 -9.32 2.09
N ARG A 425 -16.07 -8.37 1.20
CA ARG A 425 -16.50 -7.01 1.60
C ARG A 425 -17.74 -7.02 2.50
N TYR A 426 -18.76 -7.80 2.17
CA TYR A 426 -19.97 -7.93 3.00
C TYR A 426 -19.65 -8.61 4.35
N THR A 427 -18.82 -9.65 4.35
CA THR A 427 -18.40 -10.32 5.59
C THR A 427 -17.64 -9.38 6.53
N LEU A 428 -16.78 -8.52 5.97
CA LEU A 428 -16.01 -7.52 6.73
C LEU A 428 -16.83 -6.29 7.15
N SER A 429 -17.99 -6.02 6.55
CA SER A 429 -18.78 -4.81 6.82
C SER A 429 -19.47 -4.82 8.19
N ASN A 430 -19.68 -6.00 8.79
CA ASN A 430 -20.34 -6.14 10.09
C ASN A 430 -19.66 -7.22 10.98
N PRO A 431 -18.82 -6.79 11.94
CA PRO A 431 -18.12 -7.68 12.88
C PRO A 431 -19.00 -8.59 13.74
N GLN A 432 -20.29 -8.28 13.89
CA GLN A 432 -21.21 -9.09 14.68
C GLN A 432 -21.76 -10.31 13.91
N THR A 433 -21.51 -10.41 12.61
CA THR A 433 -22.00 -11.54 11.80
C THR A 433 -21.28 -12.86 12.13
N LYS A 434 -22.00 -13.99 12.00
CA LYS A 434 -21.40 -15.33 12.10
C LYS A 434 -20.30 -15.54 11.05
N GLY A 435 -20.47 -14.98 9.85
CA GLY A 435 -19.47 -15.02 8.78
C GLY A 435 -18.16 -14.34 9.17
N TYR A 436 -18.21 -13.14 9.75
CA TYR A 436 -17.02 -12.43 10.23
C TYR A 436 -16.29 -13.24 11.30
N ARG A 437 -17.00 -13.70 12.33
CA ARG A 437 -16.42 -14.49 13.43
C ARG A 437 -15.79 -15.79 12.92
N TYR A 438 -16.39 -16.44 11.93
CA TYR A 438 -15.81 -17.61 11.25
C TYR A 438 -14.54 -17.25 10.47
N LEU A 439 -14.56 -16.18 9.67
CA LEU A 439 -13.41 -15.71 8.89
C LEU A 439 -12.21 -15.38 9.79
N ILE A 440 -12.42 -14.60 10.85
CA ILE A 440 -11.37 -14.26 11.83
C ILE A 440 -10.85 -15.54 12.52
N SER A 441 -11.75 -16.45 12.96
CA SER A 441 -11.35 -17.73 13.54
C SER A 441 -10.54 -18.61 12.58
N ALA A 442 -10.84 -18.58 11.27
CA ALA A 442 -10.07 -19.29 10.26
C ALA A 442 -8.67 -18.68 10.05
N CYS A 443 -8.54 -17.35 10.07
CA CYS A 443 -7.23 -16.69 10.04
C CYS A 443 -6.34 -17.10 11.24
N PHE A 444 -6.90 -17.15 12.44
CA PHE A 444 -6.17 -17.60 13.64
C PHE A 444 -5.88 -19.12 13.71
N LYS A 445 -6.40 -19.91 12.77
CA LYS A 445 -6.14 -21.36 12.65
C LYS A 445 -5.08 -21.71 11.60
N GLN A 446 -4.46 -20.72 10.96
CA GLN A 446 -3.42 -20.96 9.97
C GLN A 446 -2.14 -21.48 10.64
N SER A 447 -1.64 -22.63 10.18
CA SER A 447 -0.38 -23.21 10.63
C SER A 447 0.81 -22.54 9.95
N LEU A 448 1.80 -22.10 10.73
CA LEU A 448 3.11 -21.72 10.18
C LEU A 448 3.83 -22.95 9.62
N SER A 449 4.55 -22.79 8.51
CA SER A 449 5.48 -23.81 8.04
C SER A 449 6.76 -23.81 8.90
N PRO A 450 7.44 -24.96 9.08
CA PRO A 450 8.72 -25.00 9.82
C PRO A 450 9.80 -24.08 9.24
N ALA A 451 9.72 -23.78 7.93
CA ALA A 451 10.61 -22.81 7.31
C ALA A 451 10.33 -21.38 7.79
N GLN A 452 9.06 -20.97 7.91
CA GLN A 452 8.70 -19.64 8.43
C GLN A 452 9.08 -19.51 9.91
N ASP A 453 8.74 -20.52 10.71
CA ASP A 453 9.09 -20.59 12.14
C ASP A 453 10.60 -20.40 12.38
N ILE A 454 11.44 -21.24 11.75
CA ILE A 454 12.91 -21.19 11.89
C ILE A 454 13.54 -19.91 11.32
N THR A 455 12.89 -19.22 10.37
CA THR A 455 13.42 -18.00 9.73
C THR A 455 12.92 -16.70 10.36
N TYR A 456 11.81 -16.72 11.10
CA TYR A 456 11.21 -15.54 11.73
C TYR A 456 12.22 -14.77 12.59
N ASP A 457 12.93 -15.48 13.47
CA ASP A 457 13.93 -14.95 14.39
C ASP A 457 15.29 -14.69 13.74
N ARG A 458 15.58 -15.23 12.55
CA ARG A 458 16.90 -15.15 11.89
C ARG A 458 17.15 -13.79 11.21
N GLY A 459 16.98 -12.72 11.98
CA GLY A 459 17.31 -11.35 11.57
C GLY A 459 18.81 -11.09 11.49
N PRO A 460 19.28 -10.25 10.54
CA PRO A 460 20.71 -10.05 10.24
C PRO A 460 21.50 -9.23 11.28
N SER A 461 20.97 -9.01 12.50
CA SER A 461 21.51 -8.06 13.48
C SER A 461 21.92 -8.66 14.82
N ILE A 462 21.47 -9.88 15.13
CA ILE A 462 21.42 -10.39 16.52
C ILE A 462 22.80 -10.60 17.19
N PRO A 463 23.86 -11.10 16.52
CA PRO A 463 25.15 -11.39 17.19
C PRO A 463 25.86 -10.20 17.85
N ILE A 464 25.47 -8.96 17.52
CA ILE A 464 26.12 -7.74 18.02
C ILE A 464 25.57 -7.31 19.40
N ALA A 465 24.36 -7.75 19.75
CA ALA A 465 23.61 -7.21 20.90
C ALA A 465 24.34 -7.38 22.24
N VAL A 466 24.97 -8.53 22.51
CA VAL A 466 25.63 -8.83 23.79
C VAL A 466 26.83 -7.90 24.04
N ARG A 467 27.71 -7.74 23.04
CA ARG A 467 28.91 -6.90 23.17
C ARG A 467 28.60 -5.40 23.34
N LEU A 468 27.41 -4.96 22.93
CA LEU A 468 26.96 -3.58 23.10
C LEU A 468 26.07 -3.36 24.32
N ALA A 469 25.69 -4.41 25.07
CA ALA A 469 24.75 -4.29 26.19
C ALA A 469 25.19 -3.23 27.22
N HIS A 470 26.46 -3.28 27.66
CA HIS A 470 27.02 -2.29 28.59
C HIS A 470 27.02 -0.85 28.05
N LEU A 471 27.09 -0.67 26.73
CA LEU A 471 27.03 0.65 26.09
C LEU A 471 25.58 1.15 26.00
N TYR A 472 24.61 0.27 25.71
CA TYR A 472 23.18 0.59 25.85
C TYR A 472 22.83 0.94 27.30
N ASP A 473 23.33 0.18 28.29
CA ASP A 473 23.11 0.46 29.71
C ASP A 473 23.72 1.80 30.15
N HIS A 474 24.95 2.12 29.69
CA HIS A 474 25.58 3.41 29.95
C HIS A 474 24.79 4.58 29.34
N VAL A 475 24.44 4.52 28.05
CA VAL A 475 23.64 5.57 27.38
C VAL A 475 22.27 5.71 28.05
N ARG A 476 21.61 4.59 28.41
CA ARG A 476 20.34 4.57 29.15
C ARG A 476 20.48 5.23 30.52
N ALA A 477 21.54 4.92 31.27
CA ALA A 477 21.80 5.51 32.57
C ALA A 477 22.01 7.03 32.47
N THR A 478 22.76 7.51 31.48
CA THR A 478 22.96 8.95 31.22
C THR A 478 21.63 9.65 30.86
N CYS A 479 20.82 9.06 29.97
CA CYS A 479 19.49 9.61 29.65
C CYS A 479 18.59 9.69 30.90
N VAL A 480 18.47 8.59 31.65
CA VAL A 480 17.63 8.53 32.87
C VAL A 480 18.14 9.47 33.97
N LYS A 481 19.46 9.66 34.09
CA LYS A 481 20.06 10.64 35.01
C LYS A 481 19.59 12.06 34.66
N VAL A 482 19.75 12.49 33.40
CA VAL A 482 19.34 13.83 32.96
C VAL A 482 17.83 14.00 33.10
N PHE A 483 17.04 13.02 32.67
CA PHE A 483 15.58 13.05 32.81
C PHE A 483 15.14 13.22 34.29
N LYS A 484 15.81 12.58 35.25
CA LYS A 484 15.52 12.77 36.69
C LYS A 484 15.98 14.13 37.23
N GLN A 485 17.08 14.68 36.72
CA GLN A 485 17.53 16.03 37.09
C GLN A 485 16.51 17.11 36.68
N HIS A 486 15.86 16.93 35.53
CA HIS A 486 14.74 17.78 35.07
C HIS A 486 13.37 17.34 35.62
N GLY A 487 13.35 16.63 36.76
CA GLY A 487 12.11 16.28 37.48
C GLY A 487 11.16 15.32 36.74
N GLY A 488 11.64 14.62 35.70
CA GLY A 488 10.84 13.64 34.97
C GLY A 488 10.54 12.38 35.78
N GLN A 489 9.28 11.93 35.71
CA GLN A 489 8.79 10.71 36.34
C GLN A 489 8.72 9.56 35.32
N GLU A 490 9.06 8.33 35.72
CA GLU A 490 9.00 7.17 34.82
C GLU A 490 7.53 6.77 34.57
N LEU A 491 7.08 6.85 33.31
CA LEU A 491 5.70 6.53 32.95
C LEU A 491 5.61 5.80 31.60
N SER A 492 5.42 4.49 31.69
CA SER A 492 5.09 3.61 30.56
C SER A 492 3.63 3.67 30.17
N THR A 493 3.37 3.57 28.87
CA THR A 493 2.02 3.44 28.29
C THR A 493 1.75 2.00 27.84
N PRO A 494 0.50 1.56 27.71
CA PRO A 494 0.18 0.21 27.22
C PRO A 494 0.82 -0.11 25.86
N LEU A 495 1.45 -1.28 25.75
CA LEU A 495 2.21 -1.72 24.56
C LEU A 495 1.36 -1.85 23.28
N LEU A 496 0.06 -2.09 23.41
CA LEU A 496 -0.86 -2.19 22.28
C LEU A 496 -1.86 -1.04 22.32
N MET A 497 -1.84 -0.22 21.26
CA MET A 497 -2.84 0.83 21.04
C MET A 497 -3.78 0.46 19.89
N PRO A 498 -5.04 0.92 19.86
CA PRO A 498 -5.87 0.84 18.65
C PRO A 498 -5.20 1.57 17.48
N LYS A 499 -5.34 1.06 16.26
CA LYS A 499 -4.83 1.72 15.04
C LYS A 499 -5.31 3.18 14.98
N CYS A 500 -4.40 4.11 14.67
CA CYS A 500 -4.70 5.55 14.67
C CYS A 500 -4.10 6.29 13.45
N LYS A 501 -4.71 7.42 13.07
CA LYS A 501 -4.34 8.22 11.89
C LYS A 501 -2.87 8.64 11.81
N TYR A 502 -2.22 8.87 12.96
CA TYR A 502 -0.82 9.31 13.02
C TYR A 502 0.16 8.22 12.55
N ASN A 503 -0.24 6.96 12.64
CA ASN A 503 0.56 5.81 12.21
C ASN A 503 0.15 5.30 10.81
N GLU A 504 -0.93 5.82 10.21
CA GLU A 504 -1.46 5.33 8.92
C GLU A 504 -0.62 5.74 7.71
N SER A 505 0.09 6.88 7.76
CA SER A 505 1.00 7.30 6.68
C SER A 505 2.40 6.68 6.75
N VAL A 506 2.56 5.58 7.50
CA VAL A 506 3.86 4.98 7.84
C VAL A 506 3.88 3.49 7.46
N ASP A 507 4.40 3.19 6.26
CA ASP A 507 4.61 1.83 5.70
C ASP A 507 5.38 0.84 6.60
N SER A 508 5.89 1.29 7.74
CA SER A 508 6.66 0.49 8.71
C SER A 508 6.05 0.45 10.11
N CYS A 509 4.80 0.88 10.29
CA CYS A 509 4.07 0.65 11.53
C CYS A 509 3.56 -0.80 11.58
N VAL A 510 4.00 -1.57 12.59
CA VAL A 510 3.56 -2.96 12.78
C VAL A 510 2.09 -2.96 13.25
N ASN A 511 1.21 -3.50 12.41
CA ASN A 511 -0.21 -3.63 12.70
C ASN A 511 -0.57 -5.11 12.94
N LEU A 512 -1.31 -5.37 14.02
CA LEU A 512 -1.69 -6.70 14.48
C LEU A 512 -3.22 -6.78 14.56
N MET A 513 -3.78 -7.90 14.11
CA MET A 513 -5.19 -8.21 14.32
C MET A 513 -5.36 -8.91 15.67
N ALA A 514 -6.27 -8.42 16.52
CA ALA A 514 -6.66 -9.10 17.75
C ALA A 514 -7.78 -10.13 17.49
N HIS A 515 -8.09 -10.98 18.46
CA HIS A 515 -9.02 -12.11 18.26
C HIS A 515 -10.46 -11.71 17.89
N PHE A 516 -10.88 -10.48 18.23
CA PHE A 516 -12.17 -9.91 17.83
C PHE A 516 -12.13 -9.23 16.44
N GLY A 517 -11.00 -9.30 15.73
CA GLY A 517 -10.80 -8.74 14.40
C GLY A 517 -10.50 -7.23 14.36
N ASN A 518 -10.48 -6.57 15.53
CA ASN A 518 -10.00 -5.19 15.66
C ASN A 518 -8.48 -5.10 15.43
N ILE A 519 -8.03 -4.04 14.77
CA ILE A 519 -6.61 -3.78 14.51
C ILE A 519 -6.01 -2.93 15.62
N VAL A 520 -4.92 -3.44 16.19
CA VAL A 520 -4.04 -2.73 17.12
C VAL A 520 -2.65 -2.54 16.51
N SER A 521 -1.90 -1.57 16.98
CA SER A 521 -0.54 -1.28 16.52
C SER A 521 0.43 -1.37 17.69
N LEU A 522 1.65 -1.83 17.43
CA LEU A 522 2.79 -1.63 18.34
C LEU A 522 3.29 -0.18 18.25
N PRO A 523 3.96 0.37 19.28
CA PRO A 523 4.47 1.73 19.25
C PRO A 523 5.55 1.88 18.18
N TYR A 524 5.29 2.74 17.20
CA TYR A 524 6.30 3.19 16.22
C TYR A 524 7.19 4.30 16.80
N ASP A 525 6.65 5.07 17.74
CA ASP A 525 7.30 6.01 18.65
C ASP A 525 6.59 5.96 20.01
N LEU A 526 7.16 6.61 21.03
CA LEU A 526 6.58 6.63 22.39
C LEU A 526 5.65 7.84 22.64
N ARG A 527 5.45 8.71 21.65
CA ARG A 527 4.71 9.97 21.79
C ARG A 527 3.23 9.78 21.51
N VAL A 528 2.86 9.07 20.44
CA VAL A 528 1.45 8.92 20.05
C VAL A 528 0.62 8.20 21.13
N SER A 529 1.19 7.17 21.77
CA SER A 529 0.58 6.47 22.91
C SER A 529 0.44 7.37 24.13
N PHE A 530 1.37 8.30 24.35
CA PHE A 530 1.35 9.22 25.50
C PHE A 530 0.39 10.39 25.30
N ALA A 531 0.33 11.00 24.11
CA ALA A 531 -0.68 12.02 23.81
C ALA A 531 -2.12 11.48 23.97
N ARG A 532 -2.33 10.20 23.62
CA ARG A 532 -3.58 9.48 23.94
C ARG A 532 -3.76 9.34 25.46
N TYR A 533 -2.74 8.90 26.19
CA TYR A 533 -2.81 8.74 27.66
C TYR A 533 -3.13 10.06 28.40
N VAL A 534 -2.51 11.17 27.99
CA VAL A 534 -2.74 12.51 28.56
C VAL A 534 -4.19 12.97 28.39
N ALA A 535 -4.74 12.81 27.17
CA ALA A 535 -6.13 13.15 26.88
C ALA A 535 -7.13 12.26 27.64
N LEU A 536 -6.90 10.94 27.68
CA LEU A 536 -7.79 9.98 28.36
C LEU A 536 -7.81 10.11 29.89
N ASN A 537 -6.73 10.62 30.50
CA ASN A 537 -6.59 10.73 31.96
C ASN A 537 -6.66 12.19 32.47
N HIS A 538 -7.05 13.15 31.62
CA HIS A 538 -7.18 14.57 31.96
C HIS A 538 -5.93 15.20 32.63
N ILE A 539 -4.73 14.80 32.18
CA ILE A 539 -3.46 15.22 32.78
C ILE A 539 -3.10 16.64 32.32
N ASN A 540 -3.08 17.61 33.24
CA ASN A 540 -2.84 19.02 32.92
C ASN A 540 -1.42 19.51 33.25
N CYS A 541 -0.69 18.80 34.11
CA CYS A 541 0.72 19.08 34.42
C CYS A 541 1.44 17.76 34.72
N LEU A 542 2.49 17.44 33.97
CA LEU A 542 3.32 16.25 34.16
C LEU A 542 4.65 16.41 33.41
N ARG A 543 5.77 16.18 34.09
CA ARG A 543 7.05 15.86 33.43
C ARG A 543 7.25 14.35 33.47
N ARG A 544 7.33 13.70 32.31
CA ARG A 544 7.57 12.25 32.24
C ARG A 544 8.82 11.90 31.45
N TYR A 545 9.34 10.70 31.71
CA TYR A 545 10.21 10.00 30.78
C TYR A 545 9.74 8.55 30.59
N SER A 546 10.19 7.95 29.49
CA SER A 546 10.12 6.51 29.23
C SER A 546 11.36 6.10 28.43
N VAL A 547 11.91 4.91 28.70
CA VAL A 547 12.98 4.32 27.87
C VAL A 547 12.58 2.88 27.53
N GLU A 548 11.92 2.74 26.39
CA GLU A 548 11.19 1.54 25.97
C GLU A 548 11.57 1.12 24.54
N LYS A 549 11.05 -0.03 24.10
CA LYS A 549 11.22 -0.51 22.73
C LYS A 549 10.13 0.02 21.81
N VAL A 550 10.54 0.49 20.63
CA VAL A 550 9.65 0.85 19.51
C VAL A 550 9.88 -0.09 18.32
N PHE A 551 8.82 -0.39 17.59
CA PHE A 551 8.76 -1.51 16.63
C PHE A 551 8.50 -1.02 15.21
N LYS A 552 9.36 -1.42 14.26
CA LYS A 552 9.30 -0.97 12.87
C LYS A 552 9.36 -2.16 11.92
N GLU A 553 8.37 -2.29 11.06
CA GLU A 553 8.20 -3.43 10.18
C GLU A 553 9.28 -3.50 9.10
N LYS A 554 9.66 -4.73 8.71
CA LYS A 554 10.60 -4.98 7.62
C LYS A 554 9.83 -4.98 6.30
N LYS A 555 10.43 -4.47 5.21
CA LYS A 555 9.89 -4.59 3.84
C LYS A 555 9.72 -6.04 3.34
N MET A 556 10.17 -7.02 4.11
CA MET A 556 9.88 -8.45 3.90
C MET A 556 9.01 -8.89 5.07
N PHE A 557 7.74 -9.17 4.78
CA PHE A 557 6.76 -9.68 5.74
C PHE A 557 7.15 -11.09 6.22
N GLY A 558 6.62 -11.51 7.37
CA GLY A 558 6.88 -12.86 7.92
C GLY A 558 8.20 -13.02 8.68
N PHE A 559 8.86 -11.91 9.04
CA PHE A 559 10.04 -11.90 9.91
C PHE A 559 9.78 -11.04 11.17
N LEU A 560 10.47 -11.33 12.27
CA LEU A 560 10.43 -10.52 13.49
C LEU A 560 10.63 -9.02 13.16
N PRO A 561 9.79 -8.08 13.65
CA PRO A 561 9.99 -6.64 13.42
C PRO A 561 11.37 -6.14 13.89
N ARG A 562 11.77 -4.94 13.46
CA ARG A 562 12.94 -4.28 14.03
C ARG A 562 12.54 -3.59 15.33
N GLU A 563 13.12 -4.03 16.43
CA GLU A 563 13.09 -3.33 17.70
C GLU A 563 14.19 -2.26 17.73
N PHE A 564 13.91 -1.11 18.35
CA PHE A 564 14.87 -0.06 18.67
C PHE A 564 14.56 0.49 20.07
N TYR A 565 15.56 0.98 20.79
CA TYR A 565 15.35 1.67 22.06
C TYR A 565 15.15 3.17 21.82
N GLU A 566 14.00 3.68 22.27
CA GLU A 566 13.67 5.11 22.25
C GLU A 566 13.61 5.62 23.69
N GLY A 567 14.38 6.67 23.98
CA GLY A 567 14.26 7.46 25.21
C GLY A 567 13.40 8.68 24.91
N ALA A 568 12.21 8.72 25.49
CA ALA A 568 11.28 9.85 25.36
C ALA A 568 11.22 10.64 26.66
N PHE A 569 11.15 11.97 26.55
CA PHE A 569 10.84 12.88 27.66
C PHE A 569 9.81 13.90 27.19
N ASP A 570 8.78 14.14 28.00
CA ASP A 570 7.65 14.99 27.66
C ASP A 570 7.26 15.89 28.84
N ILE A 571 6.98 17.16 28.54
CA ILE A 571 6.43 18.15 29.47
C ILE A 571 5.01 18.46 29.04
N VAL A 572 4.04 18.07 29.87
CA VAL A 572 2.63 18.49 29.79
C VAL A 572 2.44 19.68 30.73
N THR A 573 1.85 20.75 30.24
CA THR A 573 1.66 22.02 30.97
C THR A 573 0.54 22.86 30.33
N ALA A 574 0.11 23.93 31.01
CA ALA A 574 -0.50 25.07 30.31
C ALA A 574 0.51 25.67 29.31
N SER A 575 0.03 26.21 28.18
CA SER A 575 0.91 26.61 27.07
C SER A 575 1.96 27.65 27.48
N SER A 576 3.24 27.26 27.38
CA SER A 576 4.38 28.11 27.73
C SER A 576 5.60 27.75 26.90
N HIS A 577 6.30 28.75 26.37
CA HIS A 577 7.53 28.57 25.58
C HIS A 577 8.77 28.22 26.44
N ILE A 578 8.66 28.33 27.77
CA ILE A 578 9.73 27.89 28.68
C ILE A 578 9.92 26.38 28.57
N ALA A 579 8.84 25.61 28.42
CA ALA A 579 8.90 24.16 28.23
C ALA A 579 9.53 23.76 26.87
N ASP A 580 9.34 24.58 25.82
CA ASP A 580 10.02 24.37 24.54
C ASP A 580 11.55 24.50 24.71
N ALA A 581 12.02 25.52 25.43
CA ALA A 581 13.44 25.74 25.71
C ALA A 581 14.03 24.69 26.68
N GLU A 582 13.29 24.28 27.71
CA GLU A 582 13.67 23.20 28.65
C GLU A 582 13.95 21.88 27.91
N ILE A 583 13.09 21.51 26.96
CA ILE A 583 13.28 20.34 26.10
C ILE A 583 14.53 20.43 25.22
N LEU A 584 14.84 21.62 24.67
CA LEU A 584 16.07 21.83 23.89
C LEU A 584 17.33 21.71 24.77
N TYR A 585 17.27 22.16 26.03
CA TYR A 585 18.37 22.02 26.98
C TYR A 585 18.57 20.56 27.46
N ILE A 586 17.49 19.79 27.65
CA ILE A 586 17.57 18.34 27.92
C ILE A 586 18.27 17.61 26.77
N ALA A 587 17.97 18.00 25.52
CA ALA A 587 18.64 17.47 24.33
C ALA A 587 20.14 17.77 24.32
N TYR A 588 20.50 19.04 24.59
CA TYR A 588 21.87 19.51 24.74
C TYR A 588 22.63 18.72 25.80
N GLN A 589 22.04 18.57 27.00
CA GLN A 589 22.72 17.97 28.14
C GLN A 589 22.98 16.47 27.92
N ILE A 590 22.01 15.72 27.39
CA ILE A 590 22.20 14.29 27.09
C ILE A 590 23.31 14.08 26.05
N ILE A 591 23.37 14.92 25.00
CA ILE A 591 24.43 14.82 23.98
C ILE A 591 25.80 15.24 24.57
N SER A 592 25.82 16.22 25.48
CA SER A 592 27.06 16.77 26.07
C SER A 592 27.65 15.92 27.21
N GLU A 593 26.85 15.07 27.86
CA GLU A 593 27.32 14.13 28.90
C GLU A 593 27.88 12.81 28.35
N LEU A 594 27.68 12.51 27.06
CA LEU A 594 28.14 11.26 26.46
C LEU A 594 29.64 11.31 26.05
N PRO A 595 30.35 10.17 26.10
CA PRO A 595 31.76 10.09 25.73
C PRO A 595 31.96 10.27 24.22
N GLY A 596 32.81 11.23 23.86
CA GLY A 596 33.23 11.54 22.49
C GLY A 596 34.19 12.73 22.50
N GLU A 597 35.00 12.90 21.44
CA GLU A 597 35.86 14.09 21.35
C GLU A 597 35.02 15.35 21.17
N ARG A 598 35.26 16.35 22.04
CA ARG A 598 34.56 17.64 22.09
C ARG A 598 34.94 18.60 20.95
N THR A 599 35.27 18.07 19.77
CA THR A 599 35.97 18.78 18.69
C THR A 599 35.09 19.25 17.54
N GLN A 600 33.80 18.87 17.51
CA GLN A 600 32.80 19.40 16.57
C GLN A 600 31.48 19.69 17.30
N PRO A 601 30.87 20.88 17.11
CA PRO A 601 29.58 21.18 17.71
C PRO A 601 28.49 20.30 17.08
N PHE A 602 27.65 19.70 17.91
CA PHE A 602 26.31 19.30 17.48
C PHE A 602 25.50 20.58 17.23
N LEU A 603 24.47 20.48 16.40
CA LEU A 603 23.67 21.62 15.97
C LEU A 603 22.20 21.33 16.21
N ILE A 604 21.46 22.32 16.73
CA ILE A 604 20.02 22.24 16.90
C ILE A 604 19.34 23.02 15.77
N GLN A 605 18.58 22.30 14.94
CA GLN A 605 17.82 22.87 13.83
C GLN A 605 16.35 22.95 14.23
N LEU A 606 15.78 24.15 14.15
CA LEU A 606 14.42 24.51 14.56
C LEU A 606 13.53 24.82 13.34
N ASN A 607 12.23 24.60 13.48
CA ASN A 607 11.19 25.02 12.56
C ASN A 607 9.85 25.15 13.29
N HIS A 608 8.82 25.62 12.60
CA HIS A 608 7.46 25.73 13.12
C HIS A 608 6.45 25.16 12.11
N THR A 609 5.42 24.45 12.58
CA THR A 609 4.31 23.97 11.74
C THR A 609 3.69 25.10 10.92
N LEU A 610 3.35 26.21 11.58
CA LEU A 610 2.73 27.38 10.93
C LEU A 610 3.67 28.07 9.92
N LEU A 611 4.99 27.92 10.04
CA LEU A 611 5.93 28.45 9.04
C LEU A 611 5.94 27.60 7.77
N PHE A 612 5.91 26.26 7.92
CA PHE A 612 5.78 25.36 6.78
C PHE A 612 4.41 25.50 6.10
N GLU A 613 3.33 25.64 6.87
CA GLU A 613 2.00 25.95 6.34
C GLU A 613 1.96 27.31 5.61
N ALA A 614 2.60 28.34 6.16
CA ALA A 614 2.71 29.63 5.49
C ALA A 614 3.47 29.55 4.14
N LEU A 615 4.50 28.69 4.03
CA LEU A 615 5.14 28.42 2.74
C LEU A 615 4.15 27.75 1.77
N LEU A 616 3.47 26.69 2.18
CA LEU A 616 2.51 26.00 1.29
C LEU A 616 1.35 26.90 0.86
N LEU A 617 0.87 27.80 1.73
CA LEU A 617 -0.12 28.80 1.37
C LEU A 617 0.44 29.88 0.43
N HIS A 618 1.67 30.35 0.63
CA HIS A 618 2.29 31.38 -0.22
C HIS A 618 2.55 30.91 -1.67
N PHE A 619 2.74 29.61 -1.88
CA PHE A 619 2.98 28.99 -3.19
C PHE A 619 1.76 28.20 -3.72
N ASP A 620 0.56 28.41 -3.16
CA ASP A 620 -0.70 27.75 -3.58
C ASP A 620 -0.64 26.21 -3.60
N LEU A 621 0.17 25.62 -2.72
CA LEU A 621 0.37 24.17 -2.59
C LEU A 621 -0.44 23.52 -1.45
N LYS A 622 -1.25 24.28 -0.70
CA LYS A 622 -1.88 23.79 0.55
C LYS A 622 -2.76 22.54 0.34
N ASP A 623 -3.53 22.48 -0.74
CA ASP A 623 -4.36 21.30 -1.08
C ASP A 623 -3.52 20.06 -1.46
N ARG A 624 -2.22 20.25 -1.76
CA ARG A 624 -1.26 19.20 -2.14
C ARG A 624 -0.24 18.91 -1.03
N GLU A 625 -0.48 19.38 0.21
CA GLU A 625 0.43 19.25 1.34
C GLU A 625 0.96 17.81 1.53
N GLN A 626 0.09 16.80 1.46
CA GLN A 626 0.53 15.41 1.64
C GLN A 626 1.44 14.93 0.50
N GLU A 627 1.23 15.36 -0.76
CA GLU A 627 2.13 15.03 -1.87
C GLU A 627 3.52 15.65 -1.66
N VAL A 628 3.56 16.93 -1.24
CA VAL A 628 4.82 17.63 -0.95
C VAL A 628 5.57 16.93 0.18
N LEU A 629 4.88 16.61 1.28
CA LEU A 629 5.47 15.90 2.41
C LEU A 629 5.98 14.52 2.02
N ASP A 630 5.23 13.76 1.23
CA ASP A 630 5.64 12.44 0.76
C ASP A 630 6.88 12.48 -0.14
N GLN A 631 6.93 13.44 -1.07
CA GLN A 631 8.12 13.61 -1.91
C GLN A 631 9.32 14.07 -1.08
N MET A 632 9.16 15.03 -0.17
CA MET A 632 10.25 15.41 0.73
C MET A 632 10.73 14.22 1.61
N ARG A 633 9.83 13.38 2.13
CA ARG A 633 10.19 12.13 2.86
C ARG A 633 10.98 11.15 1.97
N LYS A 634 10.54 10.94 0.73
CA LYS A 634 11.17 10.04 -0.26
C LYS A 634 12.54 10.55 -0.69
N LEU A 635 12.64 11.86 -0.96
CA LEU A 635 13.81 12.49 -1.57
C LEU A 635 14.92 12.86 -0.57
N LYS A 636 14.63 13.08 0.73
CA LYS A 636 15.64 13.47 1.77
C LYS A 636 16.78 12.44 1.98
N LYS A 637 16.74 11.28 1.31
CA LYS A 637 17.81 10.26 1.28
C LYS A 637 18.57 10.19 -0.05
N SER A 638 18.15 10.92 -1.07
CA SER A 638 18.82 11.00 -2.38
C SER A 638 19.98 11.98 -2.36
N ARG A 639 20.93 11.82 -3.28
CA ARG A 639 22.00 12.82 -3.52
C ARG A 639 21.48 14.03 -4.30
N ASP A 640 20.50 13.80 -5.16
CA ASP A 640 20.00 14.80 -6.11
C ASP A 640 18.73 15.50 -5.57
N PHE A 641 18.65 15.68 -4.25
CA PHE A 641 17.47 16.18 -3.54
C PHE A 641 16.89 17.45 -4.17
N ASN A 642 17.72 18.47 -4.37
CA ASN A 642 17.30 19.77 -4.90
C ASN A 642 16.77 19.66 -6.34
N LEU A 643 17.41 18.84 -7.19
CA LEU A 643 17.00 18.64 -8.58
C LEU A 643 15.66 17.88 -8.65
N LEU A 644 15.51 16.82 -7.85
CA LEU A 644 14.29 16.02 -7.80
C LEU A 644 13.12 16.79 -7.16
N LEU A 645 13.40 17.61 -6.14
CA LEU A 645 12.41 18.52 -5.55
C LEU A 645 11.95 19.57 -6.56
N SER A 646 12.88 20.27 -7.22
CA SER A 646 12.51 21.25 -8.26
C SER A 646 11.74 20.62 -9.41
N ASN A 647 12.13 19.43 -9.89
CA ASN A 647 11.37 18.70 -10.91
C ASN A 647 9.94 18.37 -10.47
N PHE A 648 9.74 17.94 -9.22
CA PHE A 648 8.41 17.70 -8.66
C PHE A 648 7.59 19.00 -8.53
N LEU A 649 8.21 20.10 -8.09
CA LEU A 649 7.53 21.39 -7.96
C LEU A 649 7.12 21.96 -9.33
N THR A 650 7.93 21.79 -10.38
CA THR A 650 7.53 22.10 -11.77
C THR A 650 6.35 21.22 -12.22
N GLN A 651 6.37 19.91 -11.92
CA GLN A 651 5.22 19.02 -12.16
C GLN A 651 3.99 19.36 -11.31
N ALA A 652 4.17 20.08 -10.20
CA ALA A 652 3.07 20.56 -9.36
C ALA A 652 2.34 21.77 -9.97
N GLY A 653 2.87 22.38 -11.03
CA GLY A 653 2.29 23.53 -11.74
C GLY A 653 2.95 24.88 -11.42
N LEU A 654 4.03 24.90 -10.64
CA LEU A 654 4.74 26.13 -10.28
C LEU A 654 5.61 26.66 -11.43
N SER A 655 5.69 27.99 -11.54
CA SER A 655 6.63 28.65 -12.45
C SER A 655 8.08 28.48 -11.97
N GLU A 656 9.04 28.42 -12.89
CA GLU A 656 10.47 28.22 -12.57
C GLU A 656 11.03 29.20 -11.51
N PRO A 657 10.68 30.52 -11.50
CA PRO A 657 11.09 31.41 -10.41
C PRO A 657 10.51 31.03 -9.04
N MET A 658 9.27 30.53 -9.00
CA MET A 658 8.62 30.06 -7.77
C MET A 658 9.23 28.75 -7.29
N VAL A 659 9.51 27.82 -8.21
CA VAL A 659 10.23 26.56 -7.94
C VAL A 659 11.60 26.83 -7.31
N ASN A 660 12.41 27.69 -7.94
CA ASN A 660 13.74 28.03 -7.42
C ASN A 660 13.68 28.71 -6.05
N SER A 661 12.69 29.60 -5.84
CA SER A 661 12.49 30.29 -4.56
C SER A 661 12.03 29.35 -3.43
N LEU A 662 11.09 28.45 -3.70
CA LEU A 662 10.61 27.47 -2.71
C LEU A 662 11.68 26.42 -2.40
N SER A 663 12.36 25.89 -3.42
CA SER A 663 13.50 24.98 -3.24
C SER A 663 14.61 25.62 -2.40
N TYR A 664 14.91 26.91 -2.60
CA TYR A 664 15.84 27.64 -1.73
C TYR A 664 15.33 27.73 -0.28
N LEU A 665 14.10 28.20 -0.05
CA LEU A 665 13.56 28.38 1.30
C LEU A 665 13.41 27.07 2.09
N LEU A 666 13.17 25.93 1.42
CA LEU A 666 13.11 24.62 2.07
C LEU A 666 14.50 24.02 2.37
N CYS A 667 15.54 24.38 1.59
CA CYS A 667 16.89 23.82 1.74
C CYS A 667 17.86 24.73 2.52
N ALA A 668 17.54 26.00 2.69
CA ALA A 668 18.39 26.97 3.36
C ALA A 668 18.36 26.81 4.90
N GLU A 669 19.50 27.11 5.51
CA GLU A 669 19.70 27.06 6.95
C GLU A 669 19.99 28.48 7.45
N PHE A 670 19.08 29.07 8.23
CA PHE A 670 19.13 30.47 8.62
C PHE A 670 19.55 30.66 10.08
N GLU A 671 20.43 31.62 10.32
CA GLU A 671 20.67 32.14 11.68
C GLU A 671 19.37 32.82 12.20
N PRO A 672 18.98 32.63 13.48
CA PRO A 672 17.71 33.16 14.00
C PRO A 672 17.54 34.67 13.79
N SER A 673 18.61 35.44 13.97
CA SER A 673 18.68 36.89 13.74
C SER A 673 18.33 37.31 12.30
N LYS A 674 18.58 36.43 11.31
CA LYS A 674 18.47 36.70 9.87
C LYS A 674 17.24 36.04 9.24
N ALA A 675 16.67 35.00 9.87
CA ALA A 675 15.54 34.23 9.32
C ALA A 675 14.35 35.11 8.90
N ALA A 676 13.94 36.06 9.74
CA ALA A 676 12.86 37.00 9.41
C ALA A 676 13.18 37.92 8.22
N SER A 677 14.47 38.18 7.95
CA SER A 677 14.92 38.93 6.79
C SER A 677 14.99 38.07 5.52
N CYS A 678 15.43 36.82 5.62
CA CYS A 678 15.44 35.88 4.49
C CYS A 678 14.02 35.48 4.05
N LEU A 679 13.07 35.43 4.99
CA LEU A 679 11.66 35.09 4.73
C LEU A 679 10.78 36.31 4.36
N GLN A 680 11.38 37.48 4.07
CA GLN A 680 10.64 38.71 3.75
C GLN A 680 9.67 38.58 2.58
N MET A 681 9.99 37.74 1.58
CA MET A 681 9.08 37.47 0.46
C MET A 681 7.72 36.94 0.93
N VAL A 682 7.71 36.14 2.00
CA VAL A 682 6.48 35.58 2.59
C VAL A 682 5.87 36.56 3.59
N THR A 683 6.65 37.07 4.54
CA THR A 683 6.13 37.90 5.66
C THR A 683 5.68 39.30 5.23
N LYS A 684 6.16 39.82 4.10
CA LYS A 684 5.75 41.12 3.53
C LYS A 684 4.73 41.01 2.39
N ASN A 685 4.35 39.80 1.95
CA ASN A 685 3.39 39.67 0.85
C ASN A 685 2.01 40.20 1.26
N ARG A 686 1.50 41.20 0.53
CA ARG A 686 0.18 41.78 0.75
C ARG A 686 -0.96 41.02 0.07
N SER A 687 -0.69 40.19 -0.95
CA SER A 687 -1.75 39.42 -1.63
C SER A 687 -2.23 38.24 -0.79
N ASN A 688 -1.30 37.45 -0.22
CA ASN A 688 -1.63 36.35 0.68
C ASN A 688 -1.35 36.73 2.15
N ARG A 689 -2.26 37.55 2.71
CA ARG A 689 -2.16 38.00 4.11
C ARG A 689 -2.17 36.84 5.11
N LYS A 690 -2.95 35.77 4.87
CA LYS A 690 -3.03 34.60 5.76
C LYS A 690 -1.66 33.91 5.90
N ALA A 691 -0.96 33.67 4.78
CA ALA A 691 0.41 33.16 4.79
C ALA A 691 1.38 34.12 5.51
N ALA A 692 1.28 35.42 5.22
CA ALA A 692 2.16 36.42 5.82
C ALA A 692 1.99 36.52 7.35
N ASP A 693 0.75 36.45 7.86
CA ASP A 693 0.46 36.55 9.29
C ASP A 693 0.82 35.26 10.04
N LEU A 694 0.57 34.07 9.47
CA LEU A 694 1.06 32.79 10.02
C LEU A 694 2.60 32.72 10.11
N ALA A 695 3.31 33.20 9.08
CA ALA A 695 4.77 33.25 9.07
C ALA A 695 5.33 34.20 10.14
N LYS A 696 4.66 35.34 10.41
CA LYS A 696 5.06 36.28 11.48
C LYS A 696 4.90 35.63 12.86
N THR A 697 3.74 35.01 13.13
CA THR A 697 3.48 34.33 14.40
C THR A 697 4.52 33.23 14.67
N ALA A 698 4.76 32.37 13.67
CA ALA A 698 5.77 31.32 13.75
C ALA A 698 7.19 31.85 14.04
N LEU A 699 7.61 32.93 13.38
CA LEU A 699 8.92 33.55 13.59
C LEU A 699 9.00 34.29 14.93
N HIS A 700 7.88 34.79 15.46
CA HIS A 700 7.83 35.41 16.79
C HIS A 700 7.96 34.39 17.91
N GLU A 701 7.22 33.27 17.84
CA GLU A 701 7.32 32.16 18.79
C GLU A 701 8.73 31.54 18.76
N LEU A 702 9.27 31.25 17.57
CA LEU A 702 10.65 30.76 17.43
C LEU A 702 11.69 31.74 18.00
N LYS A 703 11.47 33.06 17.87
CA LYS A 703 12.36 34.07 18.47
C LYS A 703 12.31 34.01 20.00
N ILE A 704 11.13 33.89 20.61
CA ILE A 704 10.99 33.76 22.08
C ILE A 704 11.69 32.48 22.58
N ILE A 705 11.49 31.36 21.88
CA ILE A 705 12.10 30.07 22.25
C ILE A 705 13.64 30.15 22.15
N VAL A 706 14.17 30.81 21.11
CA VAL A 706 15.62 31.05 20.97
C VAL A 706 16.13 32.00 22.05
N GLU A 707 15.45 33.11 22.36
CA GLU A 707 15.85 34.05 23.43
C GLU A 707 15.92 33.37 24.82
N TYR A 708 15.04 32.41 25.11
CA TYR A 708 15.12 31.59 26.32
C TYR A 708 16.24 30.54 26.29
N ALA A 709 16.57 30.01 25.10
CA ALA A 709 17.54 28.93 24.95
C ALA A 709 18.98 29.41 24.71
N GLU A 710 19.17 30.66 24.26
CA GLU A 710 20.49 31.33 24.17
C GLU A 710 21.18 31.41 25.53
N CYS A 711 20.43 31.49 26.63
CA CYS A 711 20.95 31.42 28.01
C CYS A 711 21.75 30.14 28.32
N PHE A 712 21.63 29.08 27.52
CA PHE A 712 22.37 27.82 27.67
C PHE A 712 23.63 27.73 26.81
N GLY A 713 23.91 28.71 25.94
CA GLY A 713 25.19 28.84 25.24
C GLY A 713 25.44 27.84 24.09
N PHE A 714 24.41 27.52 23.28
CA PHE A 714 24.56 26.69 22.09
C PHE A 714 23.92 27.30 20.84
N GLU A 715 24.35 26.84 19.65
CA GLU A 715 23.94 27.42 18.37
C GLU A 715 22.65 26.82 17.80
N PHE A 716 21.82 27.68 17.20
CA PHE A 716 20.56 27.34 16.55
C PHE A 716 20.57 27.69 15.07
N GLN A 717 19.83 26.93 14.25
CA GLN A 717 19.47 27.31 12.89
C GLN A 717 17.98 27.11 12.65
N ILE A 718 17.32 28.08 12.01
CA ILE A 718 15.94 27.95 11.54
C ILE A 718 15.99 27.36 10.12
N VAL A 719 15.30 26.22 9.92
CA VAL A 719 15.33 25.43 8.68
C VAL A 719 13.88 25.13 8.25
N PRO A 720 13.26 25.95 7.38
CA PRO A 720 11.84 25.83 7.06
C PRO A 720 11.40 24.50 6.43
N GLY A 721 12.31 23.77 5.78
CA GLY A 721 12.08 22.42 5.25
C GLY A 721 12.23 21.28 6.27
N LEU A 722 12.41 21.57 7.56
CA LEU A 722 12.41 20.56 8.63
C LEU A 722 10.98 20.05 8.88
N ILE A 723 10.64 18.96 8.22
CA ILE A 723 9.32 18.30 8.27
C ILE A 723 9.31 16.97 9.07
N TYR A 724 10.20 16.81 10.06
CA TYR A 724 10.29 15.56 10.83
C TYR A 724 8.96 15.29 11.55
N ASN A 725 8.32 14.14 11.25
CA ASN A 725 7.01 13.73 11.75
C ASN A 725 5.97 14.88 11.84
N ILE A 726 5.98 15.83 10.90
CA ILE A 726 5.27 17.12 11.04
C ILE A 726 3.76 16.99 11.37
N HIS A 727 3.11 15.93 10.89
CA HIS A 727 1.71 15.59 11.17
C HIS A 727 1.43 15.19 12.64
N GLN A 728 2.46 14.92 13.44
CA GLN A 728 2.38 14.71 14.88
C GLN A 728 2.50 16.03 15.68
N HIS A 729 2.95 17.11 15.05
CA HIS A 729 3.33 18.36 15.71
C HIS A 729 2.30 19.47 15.46
N SER A 730 2.30 20.49 16.32
CA SER A 730 1.40 21.66 16.21
C SER A 730 2.04 23.01 16.50
N GLY A 731 3.35 23.05 16.78
CA GLY A 731 4.09 24.30 16.97
C GLY A 731 5.57 24.14 16.58
N MET A 732 6.48 24.46 17.50
CA MET A 732 7.92 24.26 17.31
C MET A 732 8.26 22.78 17.05
N ILE A 733 9.16 22.53 16.09
CA ILE A 733 9.73 21.23 15.72
C ILE A 733 11.25 21.39 15.70
N PHE A 734 11.99 20.41 16.22
CA PHE A 734 13.45 20.41 16.18
C PHE A 734 14.08 19.05 15.84
N GLN A 735 15.30 19.10 15.32
CA GLN A 735 16.20 17.95 15.22
C GLN A 735 17.59 18.33 15.75
N CYS A 736 18.17 17.47 16.59
CA CYS A 736 19.56 17.57 17.07
C CYS A 736 20.44 16.78 16.11
N VAL A 737 21.41 17.46 15.50
CA VAL A 737 22.16 16.94 14.35
C VAL A 737 23.66 16.93 14.65
N TYR A 738 24.31 15.82 14.33
CA TYR A 738 25.76 15.69 14.34
C TYR A 738 26.29 15.64 12.91
N GLU A 739 27.35 16.38 12.61
CA GLU A 739 27.98 16.36 11.29
C GLU A 739 29.13 15.35 11.23
N ILE A 740 29.01 14.36 10.34
CA ILE A 740 30.03 13.33 10.14
C ILE A 740 30.87 13.66 8.91
N GLN A 741 32.18 13.80 9.12
CA GLN A 741 33.16 13.83 8.04
C GLN A 741 33.38 12.41 7.49
N LYS A 742 32.70 12.06 6.38
CA LYS A 742 32.89 10.74 5.74
C LYS A 742 34.21 10.72 4.94
N LYS A 743 34.85 9.55 4.86
CA LYS A 743 36.18 9.26 4.26
C LYS A 743 36.39 9.62 2.76
N ARG A 744 35.56 10.49 2.17
CA ARG A 744 35.61 10.98 0.77
C ARG A 744 35.16 12.45 0.67
N ASN A 745 35.56 13.30 1.63
CA ASN A 745 35.19 14.73 1.72
C ASN A 745 33.67 15.03 1.68
N GLN A 746 32.82 14.05 2.01
CA GLN A 746 31.36 14.24 2.10
C GLN A 746 30.98 14.45 3.56
N LYS A 747 30.74 15.71 3.95
CA LYS A 747 29.97 16.07 5.14
C LYS A 747 28.60 15.38 5.07
N GLY A 748 28.18 14.75 6.17
CA GLY A 748 26.87 14.09 6.23
C GLY A 748 26.25 14.25 7.62
N LYS A 749 25.08 14.87 7.67
CA LYS A 749 24.31 15.11 8.89
C LYS A 749 23.59 13.82 9.33
N GLU A 750 23.74 13.42 10.59
CA GLU A 750 23.02 12.31 11.24
C GLU A 750 22.20 12.87 12.42
N ILE A 751 20.95 12.39 12.58
CA ILE A 751 20.00 12.92 13.58
C ILE A 751 20.10 12.07 14.85
N LEU A 752 20.49 12.68 15.97
CA LEU A 752 20.64 12.01 17.26
C LEU A 752 19.31 11.98 18.05
N ALA A 753 18.58 13.10 18.01
CA ALA A 753 17.30 13.28 18.66
C ALA A 753 16.39 14.19 17.82
N ALA A 754 15.08 14.07 18.00
CA ALA A 754 14.10 14.95 17.37
C ALA A 754 12.86 15.13 18.26
N GLY A 755 12.24 16.30 18.21
CA GLY A 755 11.16 16.65 19.11
C GLY A 755 10.34 17.84 18.65
N GLY A 756 9.45 18.29 19.52
CA GLY A 756 8.59 19.44 19.26
C GLY A 756 7.26 19.38 20.03
N ARG A 757 6.46 20.42 19.82
CA ARG A 757 5.15 20.64 20.44
C ARG A 757 4.05 19.88 19.70
N TYR A 758 3.08 19.29 20.40
CA TYR A 758 2.08 18.37 19.82
C TYR A 758 0.65 18.50 20.40
N ASP A 759 0.31 19.67 20.91
CA ASP A 759 -1.01 20.06 21.46
C ASP A 759 -2.21 19.56 20.61
N ALA A 760 -2.15 19.68 19.28
CA ALA A 760 -3.23 19.24 18.38
C ALA A 760 -3.45 17.71 18.37
N MET A 761 -2.46 16.91 18.77
CA MET A 761 -2.62 15.46 18.95
C MET A 761 -3.43 15.13 20.20
N ILE A 762 -3.19 15.86 21.29
CA ILE A 762 -3.95 15.73 22.54
C ILE A 762 -5.39 16.18 22.30
N GLN A 763 -5.60 17.33 21.64
CA GLN A 763 -6.94 17.80 21.31
C GLN A 763 -7.71 16.80 20.43
N TYR A 764 -7.07 16.19 19.42
CA TYR A 764 -7.74 15.15 18.63
C TYR A 764 -8.24 13.96 19.48
N TYR A 765 -7.47 13.51 20.46
CA TYR A 765 -7.93 12.45 21.38
C TYR A 765 -9.00 12.94 22.37
N ARG A 766 -9.02 14.23 22.72
CA ARG A 766 -10.13 14.84 23.48
C ARG A 766 -11.43 14.87 22.65
N ASN A 767 -11.39 15.34 21.41
CA ASN A 767 -12.56 15.36 20.51
C ASN A 767 -13.19 13.95 20.33
N LEU A 768 -12.37 12.89 20.36
CA LEU A 768 -12.86 11.50 20.34
C LEU A 768 -13.55 11.05 21.64
N MET A 769 -13.23 11.67 22.79
CA MET A 769 -13.95 11.43 24.05
C MET A 769 -15.23 12.27 24.15
N GLU A 770 -15.21 13.50 23.63
CA GLU A 770 -16.39 14.38 23.51
C GLU A 770 -17.50 13.70 22.69
N GLN A 771 -17.15 13.05 21.58
CA GLN A 771 -18.07 12.24 20.75
C GLN A 771 -18.72 11.05 21.48
N ILE A 772 -18.24 10.69 22.67
CA ILE A 772 -18.73 9.56 23.48
C ILE A 772 -19.29 10.09 24.82
N ASN A 773 -19.44 11.41 24.98
CA ASN A 773 -19.86 12.08 26.23
C ASN A 773 -18.96 11.77 27.45
N MET A 774 -17.66 11.48 27.21
CA MET A 774 -16.70 11.10 28.26
C MET A 774 -15.67 12.20 28.62
N ALA A 775 -15.87 13.45 28.17
CA ALA A 775 -14.94 14.55 28.42
C ALA A 775 -15.62 15.80 29.00
N GLY A 776 -14.96 16.46 29.95
CA GLY A 776 -15.28 17.83 30.36
C GLY A 776 -14.76 18.84 29.32
N LYS A 777 -15.57 19.86 29.02
CA LYS A 777 -15.39 20.75 27.86
C LYS A 777 -14.24 21.77 28.00
N ASP A 778 -13.86 22.13 29.22
CA ASP A 778 -13.09 23.35 29.50
C ASP A 778 -11.59 23.11 29.80
N VAL A 779 -11.06 21.93 29.44
CA VAL A 779 -9.67 21.55 29.73
C VAL A 779 -8.74 21.87 28.56
N GLN A 780 -7.94 22.94 28.66
CA GLN A 780 -6.84 23.17 27.74
C GLN A 780 -5.58 22.41 28.20
N GLN A 781 -4.99 21.60 27.32
CA GLN A 781 -3.74 20.86 27.56
C GLN A 781 -2.75 21.16 26.45
N SER A 782 -1.50 21.39 26.82
CA SER A 782 -0.38 21.54 25.91
C SER A 782 0.75 20.59 26.29
N ALA A 783 1.51 20.11 25.30
CA ALA A 783 2.67 19.26 25.53
C ALA A 783 3.76 19.44 24.47
N VAL A 784 5.00 19.38 24.94
CA VAL A 784 6.22 19.39 24.14
C VAL A 784 7.15 18.27 24.63
N GLY A 785 7.83 17.61 23.70
CA GLY A 785 8.66 16.46 24.04
C GLY A 785 9.69 16.07 22.99
N ILE A 786 10.60 15.21 23.40
CA ILE A 786 11.77 14.75 22.64
C ILE A 786 11.77 13.22 22.55
N SER A 787 12.14 12.70 21.38
CA SER A 787 12.46 11.30 21.14
C SER A 787 13.95 11.17 20.79
N ILE A 788 14.66 10.33 21.54
CA ILE A 788 16.10 10.08 21.41
C ILE A 788 16.29 8.60 21.07
N SER A 789 16.99 8.28 19.97
CA SER A 789 17.28 6.86 19.65
C SER A 789 18.58 6.43 20.33
N LEU A 790 18.46 5.53 21.31
CA LEU A 790 19.63 4.99 22.00
C LEU A 790 20.50 4.21 21.02
N ASP A 791 19.91 3.47 20.08
CA ASP A 791 20.64 2.82 18.98
C ASP A 791 21.54 3.81 18.22
N ILE A 792 21.04 4.99 17.85
CA ILE A 792 21.83 5.98 17.11
C ILE A 792 22.94 6.55 17.98
N LEU A 793 22.69 6.84 19.26
CA LEU A 793 23.72 7.31 20.20
C LEU A 793 24.83 6.27 20.40
N VAL A 794 24.45 5.01 20.65
CA VAL A 794 25.38 3.87 20.75
C VAL A 794 26.22 3.76 19.47
N HIS A 795 25.60 3.84 18.29
CA HIS A 795 26.33 3.81 17.01
C HIS A 795 27.15 5.09 16.75
N ALA A 796 26.81 6.24 17.33
CA ALA A 796 27.57 7.49 17.16
C ALA A 796 28.89 7.41 17.94
N ILE A 797 28.85 6.94 19.19
CA ILE A 797 30.03 6.69 20.03
C ILE A 797 30.96 5.69 19.32
N LEU A 798 30.42 4.54 18.87
CA LEU A 798 31.16 3.51 18.12
C LEU A 798 31.73 3.96 16.76
N LYS A 799 31.27 5.09 16.19
CA LYS A 799 31.82 5.66 14.94
C LYS A 799 32.98 6.63 15.20
N GLN A 800 33.03 7.23 16.39
CA GLN A 800 34.09 8.16 16.78
C GLN A 800 35.32 7.36 17.26
N ASP A 801 35.12 6.33 18.09
CA ASP A 801 36.19 5.47 18.60
C ASP A 801 36.63 4.41 17.58
N VAL A 802 37.60 4.76 16.71
CA VAL A 802 38.25 3.83 15.78
C VAL A 802 39.35 2.99 16.47
N GLU A 803 39.76 3.32 17.70
CA GLU A 803 40.77 2.59 18.48
C GLU A 803 40.35 2.40 19.96
N GLU A 804 40.15 1.14 20.35
CA GLU A 804 40.23 0.60 21.73
C GLU A 804 39.79 1.48 22.93
N VAL A 805 38.53 1.95 22.88
CA VAL A 805 37.78 2.29 24.10
C VAL A 805 36.90 1.11 24.51
N PRO A 806 37.36 0.22 25.40
CA PRO A 806 36.43 -0.65 26.11
C PRO A 806 35.62 0.24 27.06
N ILE A 807 34.41 0.63 26.64
CA ILE A 807 33.47 1.40 27.45
C ILE A 807 32.96 0.49 28.56
N ARG A 808 33.78 0.41 29.61
CA ARG A 808 33.54 -0.37 30.82
C ARG A 808 32.64 0.47 31.72
N SER A 809 31.54 -0.14 32.14
CA SER A 809 30.56 0.49 33.01
C SER A 809 31.21 1.02 34.29
N ASP A 810 30.77 2.20 34.74
CA ASP A 810 31.20 2.71 36.05
C ASP A 810 30.61 1.91 37.23
N SER A 811 29.58 1.09 36.98
CA SER A 811 29.30 -0.07 37.84
C SER A 811 30.50 -1.03 37.78
N LEU A 812 31.21 -1.10 38.90
CA LEU A 812 32.49 -1.80 39.05
C LEU A 812 32.28 -3.32 39.13
N ASN A 813 31.81 -3.92 38.04
CA ASN A 813 31.58 -5.36 37.91
C ASN A 813 32.89 -6.12 38.17
N ILE A 814 32.95 -6.84 39.29
CA ILE A 814 34.07 -7.71 39.67
C ILE A 814 33.75 -9.15 39.26
N ALA A 815 34.55 -9.73 38.37
CA ALA A 815 34.48 -11.18 38.17
C ALA A 815 35.11 -11.90 39.38
N VAL A 816 34.42 -12.90 39.93
CA VAL A 816 34.94 -13.79 40.98
C VAL A 816 35.14 -15.16 40.32
N CYS A 817 36.39 -15.49 40.06
CA CYS A 817 36.75 -16.51 39.08
C CYS A 817 37.37 -17.75 39.74
N SER A 818 37.09 -18.92 39.18
CA SER A 818 37.83 -20.17 39.48
C SER A 818 38.62 -20.61 38.26
N VAL A 819 39.88 -21.01 38.47
CA VAL A 819 40.69 -21.71 37.46
C VAL A 819 41.23 -23.00 38.06
N GLY A 820 40.84 -24.12 37.45
CA GLY A 820 41.20 -25.46 37.91
C GLY A 820 40.34 -26.55 37.27
N GLN A 821 40.68 -27.81 37.53
CA GLN A 821 39.88 -28.95 37.07
C GLN A 821 38.75 -29.32 38.03
N LYS A 822 38.69 -28.71 39.22
CA LYS A 822 37.69 -28.97 40.26
C LYS A 822 36.81 -27.73 40.46
N PRO A 823 35.62 -27.61 39.83
CA PRO A 823 34.79 -26.40 39.93
C PRO A 823 34.44 -26.02 41.40
N ASN A 824 34.16 -27.04 42.21
CA ASN A 824 33.81 -26.88 43.62
C ASN A 824 34.99 -26.57 44.57
N SER A 825 36.21 -26.38 44.06
CA SER A 825 37.33 -25.90 44.89
C SER A 825 37.01 -24.54 45.51
N ASN A 826 37.50 -24.33 46.73
CA ASN A 826 37.44 -23.05 47.46
C ASN A 826 36.05 -22.39 47.57
N PHE A 827 34.95 -23.16 47.41
CA PHE A 827 33.57 -22.64 47.40
C PHE A 827 33.22 -21.85 48.68
N LYS A 828 33.73 -22.29 49.84
CA LYS A 828 33.53 -21.59 51.12
C LYS A 828 34.26 -20.24 51.17
N GLU A 829 35.41 -20.09 50.53
CA GLU A 829 36.10 -18.80 50.40
C GLU A 829 35.43 -17.92 49.34
N LYS A 830 35.08 -18.47 48.17
CA LYS A 830 34.33 -17.78 47.10
C LYS A 830 33.07 -17.11 47.67
N ILE A 831 32.26 -17.85 48.43
CA ILE A 831 31.01 -17.34 49.05
C ILE A 831 31.28 -16.28 50.15
N LYS A 832 32.38 -16.37 50.91
CA LYS A 832 32.79 -15.29 51.84
C LYS A 832 33.14 -14.01 51.08
N VAL A 833 33.96 -14.09 50.03
CA VAL A 833 34.34 -12.92 49.23
C VAL A 833 33.12 -12.31 48.54
N VAL A 834 32.24 -13.14 47.96
CA VAL A 834 30.96 -12.73 47.36
C VAL A 834 30.09 -11.98 48.37
N ARG A 835 29.88 -12.53 49.58
CA ARG A 835 29.09 -11.86 50.62
C ARG A 835 29.70 -10.51 51.00
N ASN A 836 31.00 -10.46 51.25
CA ASN A 836 31.66 -9.22 51.66
C ASN A 836 31.66 -8.15 50.54
N LEU A 837 31.66 -8.56 49.26
CA LEU A 837 31.47 -7.67 48.12
C LEU A 837 30.03 -7.15 48.04
N GLN A 838 29.04 -8.01 48.30
CA GLN A 838 27.63 -7.63 48.36
C GLN A 838 27.34 -6.66 49.52
N GLU A 839 27.90 -6.90 50.70
CA GLU A 839 27.85 -6.00 51.87
C GLU A 839 28.56 -4.66 51.60
N ALA A 840 29.58 -4.65 50.73
CA ALA A 840 30.25 -3.44 50.26
C ALA A 840 29.54 -2.72 49.09
N GLY A 841 28.39 -3.22 48.62
CA GLY A 841 27.63 -2.64 47.50
C GLY A 841 28.26 -2.86 46.11
N CYS A 842 29.24 -3.75 45.98
CA CYS A 842 29.90 -4.06 44.71
C CYS A 842 29.03 -4.98 43.84
N SER A 843 28.89 -4.67 42.55
CA SER A 843 28.38 -5.63 41.57
C SER A 843 29.47 -6.68 41.24
N PHE A 844 29.07 -7.95 41.14
CA PHE A 844 30.00 -9.05 40.86
C PHE A 844 29.35 -10.12 39.97
N SER A 845 30.17 -11.04 39.46
CA SER A 845 29.69 -12.23 38.75
C SER A 845 30.62 -13.41 38.99
N LEU A 846 30.07 -14.59 39.23
CA LEU A 846 30.85 -15.83 39.37
C LEU A 846 31.16 -16.41 37.99
N ILE A 847 32.44 -16.74 37.75
CA ILE A 847 32.90 -17.32 36.47
C ILE A 847 33.76 -18.55 36.76
N GLU A 848 33.49 -19.65 36.07
CA GLU A 848 34.29 -20.87 36.17
C GLU A 848 34.89 -21.21 34.79
N ALA A 849 36.21 -21.39 34.77
CA ALA A 849 36.97 -21.63 33.54
C ALA A 849 37.97 -22.79 33.72
N PRO A 850 38.15 -23.65 32.71
CA PRO A 850 39.04 -24.82 32.83
C PRO A 850 40.54 -24.48 32.81
N ASN A 851 40.93 -23.27 32.35
CA ASN A 851 42.31 -22.77 32.33
C ASN A 851 42.33 -21.22 32.26
N GLU A 852 43.49 -20.60 32.51
CA GLU A 852 43.60 -19.12 32.51
C GLU A 852 43.28 -18.51 31.12
N ASN A 853 43.61 -19.19 30.01
CA ASN A 853 43.33 -18.70 28.65
C ASN A 853 41.82 -18.61 28.35
N ALA A 854 41.05 -19.63 28.74
CA ALA A 854 39.59 -19.65 28.63
C ALA A 854 38.96 -18.57 29.53
N LEU A 855 39.54 -18.34 30.72
CA LEU A 855 39.11 -17.26 31.59
C LEU A 855 39.40 -15.88 30.97
N GLU A 856 40.58 -15.67 30.38
CA GLU A 856 40.91 -14.42 29.69
C GLU A 856 39.95 -14.13 28.53
N TYR A 857 39.60 -15.15 27.74
CA TYR A 857 38.61 -15.01 26.67
C TYR A 857 37.21 -14.65 27.22
N GLN A 858 36.75 -15.31 28.28
CA GLN A 858 35.47 -14.99 28.93
C GLN A 858 35.45 -13.58 29.56
N LEU A 859 36.52 -13.19 30.26
CA LEU A 859 36.67 -11.85 30.84
C LEU A 859 36.71 -10.75 29.77
N PHE A 860 37.25 -11.06 28.58
CA PHE A 860 37.31 -10.15 27.44
C PHE A 860 35.94 -9.99 26.76
N GLU A 861 35.26 -11.09 26.39
CA GLU A 861 33.92 -11.04 25.77
C GLU A 861 32.87 -10.41 26.69
N LEU A 862 32.99 -10.60 28.00
CA LEU A 862 32.12 -10.00 29.03
C LEU A 862 32.67 -8.67 29.60
N ASN A 863 33.74 -8.12 29.01
CA ASN A 863 34.34 -6.81 29.29
C ASN A 863 34.61 -6.51 30.79
N PHE A 864 34.96 -7.51 31.60
CA PHE A 864 35.23 -7.29 33.03
C PHE A 864 36.49 -6.46 33.24
N ALA A 865 36.36 -5.34 33.96
CA ALA A 865 37.48 -4.45 34.27
C ALA A 865 38.48 -5.06 35.27
N ARG A 866 38.01 -5.98 36.13
CA ARG A 866 38.77 -6.63 37.20
C ARG A 866 38.26 -8.04 37.46
N ALA A 867 39.15 -8.94 37.85
CA ALA A 867 38.85 -10.30 38.26
C ALA A 867 39.59 -10.69 39.55
N ILE A 868 38.92 -11.43 40.43
CA ILE A 868 39.48 -12.06 41.62
C ILE A 868 39.58 -13.55 41.33
N ILE A 869 40.79 -14.03 41.05
CA ILE A 869 41.03 -15.40 40.59
C ILE A 869 41.45 -16.29 41.78
N PHE A 870 40.64 -17.32 42.04
CA PHE A 870 40.99 -18.45 42.88
C PHE A 870 41.69 -19.53 42.04
N ARG A 871 42.81 -20.05 42.55
CA ARG A 871 43.51 -21.23 42.03
C ARG A 871 43.31 -22.41 43.00
N ASP A 872 43.35 -23.64 42.49
CA ASP A 872 43.14 -24.86 43.30
C ASP A 872 44.20 -25.04 44.41
N ASP A 873 45.38 -24.39 44.29
CA ASP A 873 46.57 -24.68 45.09
C ASP A 873 46.68 -23.91 46.42
N ASN A 874 45.99 -22.76 46.57
CA ASN A 874 46.17 -21.84 47.70
C ASN A 874 44.84 -21.31 48.24
N GLN A 875 44.56 -21.55 49.52
CA GLN A 875 43.27 -21.19 50.17
C GLN A 875 43.24 -19.82 50.87
N SER A 876 44.38 -19.12 50.98
CA SER A 876 44.52 -17.87 51.77
C SER A 876 44.80 -16.61 50.94
N ILE A 877 45.27 -16.79 49.70
CA ILE A 877 45.72 -15.73 48.79
C ILE A 877 44.93 -15.86 47.49
N VAL A 878 44.41 -14.74 46.96
CA VAL A 878 43.78 -14.66 45.64
C VAL A 878 44.60 -13.79 44.69
N LYS A 879 44.51 -14.10 43.40
CA LYS A 879 45.17 -13.34 42.33
C LYS A 879 44.18 -12.30 41.80
N VAL A 880 44.33 -11.04 42.20
CA VAL A 880 43.51 -9.91 41.73
C VAL A 880 44.13 -9.39 40.43
N ARG A 881 43.47 -9.72 39.32
CA ARG A 881 43.81 -9.26 37.97
C ARG A 881 43.07 -7.96 37.67
N TYR A 882 43.80 -6.95 37.23
CA TYR A 882 43.23 -5.68 36.78
C TYR A 882 43.84 -5.21 35.47
N TRP A 883 43.06 -4.44 34.72
CA TRP A 883 43.49 -3.82 33.49
C TRP A 883 44.17 -2.48 33.76
N ASP A 884 45.27 -2.21 33.06
CA ASP A 884 45.99 -0.95 33.12
C ASP A 884 46.20 -0.38 31.71
N LYS A 885 45.94 0.92 31.50
CA LYS A 885 46.17 1.58 30.20
C LYS A 885 47.59 2.13 30.19
N SER A 886 48.55 1.31 29.76
CA SER A 886 49.92 1.79 29.56
C SER A 886 49.95 2.93 28.54
N SER A 887 50.77 3.95 28.79
CA SER A 887 50.90 5.16 27.97
C SER A 887 51.53 4.93 26.57
N LYS A 888 51.73 3.67 26.18
CA LYS A 888 52.22 3.25 24.86
C LYS A 888 51.23 2.38 24.07
N GLY A 889 49.98 2.26 24.52
CA GLY A 889 48.93 1.53 23.79
C GLY A 889 49.04 0.00 23.83
N GLN A 890 50.04 -0.57 24.51
CA GLN A 890 50.00 -2.00 24.84
C GLN A 890 49.07 -2.23 26.04
N THR A 891 48.08 -3.09 25.83
CA THR A 891 47.21 -3.62 26.87
C THR A 891 47.96 -4.75 27.59
N ARG A 892 48.12 -4.64 28.91
CA ARG A 892 48.75 -5.67 29.76
C ARG A 892 47.86 -5.97 30.95
N PHE A 893 47.70 -7.25 31.26
CA PHE A 893 47.12 -7.68 32.52
C PHE A 893 48.13 -7.44 33.64
N ASN A 894 47.75 -6.65 34.65
CA ASN A 894 48.51 -6.53 35.89
C ASN A 894 47.87 -7.45 36.93
N ASP A 895 48.66 -8.42 37.40
CA ASP A 895 48.26 -9.42 38.39
C ASP A 895 48.86 -9.06 39.75
N LYS A 896 48.02 -8.95 40.78
CA LYS A 896 48.46 -8.69 42.16
C LYS A 896 47.88 -9.73 43.11
N GLU A 897 48.74 -10.41 43.84
CA GLU A 897 48.33 -11.32 44.90
C GLU A 897 47.88 -10.54 46.15
N VAL A 898 46.74 -10.92 46.73
CA VAL A 898 46.10 -10.24 47.86
C VAL A 898 45.56 -11.28 48.85
N PRO A 899 45.83 -11.16 50.17
CA PRO A 899 45.22 -12.01 51.19
C PRO A 899 43.69 -11.83 51.22
N ILE A 900 42.94 -12.91 51.44
CA ILE A 900 41.47 -12.88 51.40
C ILE A 900 40.86 -11.88 52.38
N SER A 901 41.46 -11.71 53.56
CA SER A 901 41.08 -10.69 54.56
C SER A 901 41.18 -9.25 54.05
N SER A 902 42.11 -8.95 53.15
CA SER A 902 42.43 -7.59 52.68
C SER A 902 41.77 -7.22 51.34
N ILE A 903 41.06 -8.15 50.68
CA ILE A 903 40.33 -7.87 49.43
C ILE A 903 39.33 -6.72 49.63
N VAL A 904 38.52 -6.80 50.69
CA VAL A 904 37.38 -5.91 50.91
C VAL A 904 37.85 -4.47 51.10
N GLU A 905 38.81 -4.25 52.00
CA GLU A 905 39.46 -2.95 52.18
C GLU A 905 40.15 -2.45 50.90
N SER A 906 40.78 -3.34 50.13
CA SER A 906 41.45 -2.95 48.89
C SER A 906 40.44 -2.45 47.87
N MET A 907 39.31 -3.15 47.69
CA MET A 907 38.24 -2.71 46.78
C MET A 907 37.55 -1.44 47.29
N GLN A 908 37.18 -1.37 48.57
CA GLN A 908 36.55 -0.19 49.18
C GLN A 908 37.45 1.05 49.11
N ARG A 909 38.75 0.92 49.34
CA ARG A 909 39.72 2.02 49.22
C ARG A 909 39.80 2.53 47.78
N ILE A 910 39.78 1.65 46.78
CA ILE A 910 39.78 2.04 45.36
C ILE A 910 38.43 2.65 44.94
N LEU A 911 37.31 2.24 45.56
CA LEU A 911 36.00 2.87 45.36
C LEU A 911 35.95 4.29 45.94
N ARG A 912 36.42 4.50 47.18
CA ARG A 912 36.45 5.84 47.82
C ARG A 912 37.27 6.86 47.04
N ILE A 913 38.46 6.46 46.56
CA ILE A 913 39.31 7.31 45.71
C ILE A 913 38.58 7.77 44.44
N ARG A 914 37.60 7.00 43.92
CA ARG A 914 36.75 7.43 42.81
C ARG A 914 35.62 8.38 43.24
N VAL A 915 34.99 8.14 44.40
CA VAL A 915 33.90 9.00 44.92
C VAL A 915 34.40 10.41 45.22
N GLU A 916 35.58 10.54 45.85
CA GLU A 916 36.20 11.84 46.16
C GLU A 916 36.50 12.65 44.87
N ASN A 917 36.92 11.99 43.79
CA ASN A 917 37.12 12.61 42.47
C ASN A 917 35.83 12.94 41.68
N ILE A 918 34.66 12.59 42.22
CA ILE A 918 33.33 12.93 41.64
C ILE A 918 32.62 14.01 42.50
N GLY A 919 33.07 14.22 43.74
CA GLY A 919 32.41 15.09 44.73
C GLY A 919 32.70 16.58 44.61
N GLU A 920 33.91 16.99 44.16
CA GLU A 920 34.33 18.40 44.25
C GLU A 920 34.68 19.06 42.90
N ASN A 921 33.80 20.00 42.53
CA ASN A 921 34.04 21.20 41.70
C ASN A 921 34.45 21.06 40.22
N GLY A 922 33.66 21.71 39.37
CA GLY A 922 34.01 21.99 37.99
C GLY A 922 35.03 23.13 37.85
N GLN A 923 36.31 22.87 38.08
CA GLN A 923 37.42 23.57 37.43
C GLN A 923 38.70 22.69 37.42
N PRO A 924 39.41 22.55 36.28
CA PRO A 924 40.56 21.66 36.18
C PRO A 924 41.84 22.32 36.75
N SER A 925 41.97 22.32 38.08
CA SER A 925 43.24 22.64 38.73
C SER A 925 44.29 21.57 38.44
N ALA A 926 45.37 21.97 37.78
CA ALA A 926 46.57 21.15 37.66
C ALA A 926 47.32 21.05 39.01
N THR A 927 48.41 20.28 39.02
CA THR A 927 49.41 20.17 40.12
C THR A 927 48.91 19.52 41.44
N LEU A 928 49.60 18.58 42.08
CA LEU A 928 50.94 17.97 41.88
C LEU A 928 51.01 16.55 42.48
N ILE A 929 51.78 15.67 41.85
CA ILE A 929 52.79 14.89 42.58
C ILE A 929 54.14 15.19 41.92
N ARG A 930 55.08 15.74 42.70
CA ARG A 930 56.47 15.98 42.27
C ARG A 930 57.40 15.07 43.07
N SER A 931 58.21 14.30 42.37
CA SER A 931 59.53 13.92 42.82
C SER A 931 60.39 13.70 41.57
N GLU A 932 61.16 14.73 41.24
CA GLU A 932 62.61 14.67 40.93
C GLU A 932 63.16 13.50 40.08
N SER A 933 63.98 13.73 39.04
CA SER A 933 64.71 14.97 38.70
C SER A 933 65.26 14.95 37.26
N LYS A 934 65.89 16.09 36.89
CA LYS A 934 66.81 16.32 35.76
C LYS A 934 66.20 16.42 34.36
N SER A 935 66.55 17.54 33.72
CA SER A 935 66.42 17.80 32.30
C SER A 935 67.46 17.03 31.49
N SER A 936 67.01 16.31 30.47
CA SER A 936 67.81 15.92 29.30
C SER A 936 67.01 16.25 28.03
N TYR A 937 67.70 16.32 26.89
CA TYR A 937 67.10 16.71 25.62
C TYR A 937 66.12 15.67 25.07
N SER A 938 65.33 16.08 24.09
CA SER A 938 64.37 15.24 23.37
C SER A 938 65.01 14.02 22.70
N GLU A 939 64.70 12.82 23.21
CA GLU A 939 64.90 11.57 22.47
C GLU A 939 63.59 11.15 21.80
N LYS A 940 63.68 10.68 20.55
CA LYS A 940 62.56 10.12 19.82
C LYS A 940 62.37 8.66 20.26
N ASN A 941 61.13 8.20 20.35
CA ASN A 941 60.86 6.76 20.35
C ASN A 941 61.00 6.24 18.90
N ASP A 942 62.24 6.10 18.42
CA ASP A 942 62.50 5.30 17.23
C ASP A 942 62.37 3.82 17.61
N LEU A 943 61.44 3.11 16.95
CA LEU A 943 61.44 1.65 16.93
C LEU A 943 62.51 1.24 15.90
N ASP A 944 63.62 0.67 16.37
CA ASP A 944 64.75 0.27 15.54
C ASP A 944 64.46 -1.03 14.75
N ALA A 945 63.53 -0.92 13.80
CA ALA A 945 63.38 -1.88 12.73
C ALA A 945 64.62 -1.80 11.81
N GLU A 946 65.36 -2.90 11.69
CA GLU A 946 66.57 -2.99 10.87
C GLU A 946 66.17 -2.90 9.38
N ILE A 947 66.56 -1.81 8.69
CA ILE A 947 66.21 -1.60 7.27
C ILE A 947 67.38 -2.00 6.37
N VAL A 948 67.25 -3.16 5.73
CA VAL A 948 68.19 -3.73 4.77
C VAL A 948 67.81 -3.29 3.35
N TRP A 949 68.78 -2.92 2.52
CA TRP A 949 68.56 -2.34 1.19
C TRP A 949 69.13 -3.22 0.09
N ILE A 950 68.27 -3.88 -0.67
CA ILE A 950 68.65 -4.78 -1.78
C ILE A 950 68.12 -4.17 -3.08
N THR A 951 68.91 -3.24 -3.61
CA THR A 951 68.56 -2.41 -4.78
C THR A 951 69.78 -2.23 -5.67
N SER A 952 69.61 -2.33 -6.98
CA SER A 952 70.66 -2.05 -7.98
C SER A 952 71.20 -0.61 -7.94
N ASP A 953 70.39 0.32 -7.43
CA ASP A 953 70.54 1.74 -7.70
C ASP A 953 71.23 2.45 -6.52
N LYS A 954 72.32 3.17 -6.79
CA LYS A 954 73.08 3.89 -5.75
C LYS A 954 72.36 5.18 -5.33
N PHE A 955 71.52 5.08 -4.29
CA PHE A 955 70.88 6.26 -3.69
C PHE A 955 71.89 7.21 -3.02
N THR A 956 71.67 8.52 -3.19
CA THR A 956 72.35 9.54 -2.38
C THR A 956 71.82 9.54 -0.94
N SER A 957 72.64 9.96 0.02
CA SER A 957 72.35 9.88 1.46
C SER A 957 71.02 10.56 1.87
N ASN A 958 70.67 11.68 1.22
CA ASN A 958 69.42 12.38 1.47
C ASN A 958 68.20 11.65 0.87
N SER A 959 68.35 11.05 -0.32
CA SER A 959 67.30 10.23 -0.94
C SER A 959 67.04 8.95 -0.13
N ARG A 960 68.11 8.30 0.35
CA ARG A 960 67.99 7.13 1.22
C ARG A 960 67.26 7.45 2.53
N LYS A 961 67.66 8.51 3.25
CA LYS A 961 66.92 8.99 4.45
C LYS A 961 65.45 9.32 4.16
N ARG A 962 65.14 9.88 2.99
CA ARG A 962 63.74 10.15 2.58
C ARG A 962 62.94 8.85 2.42
N TYR A 963 63.51 7.83 1.79
CA TYR A 963 62.83 6.53 1.64
C TYR A 963 62.79 5.73 2.95
N GLU A 964 63.83 5.76 3.80
CA GLU A 964 63.80 5.18 5.15
C GLU A 964 62.65 5.77 6.00
N ASN A 965 62.46 7.10 5.96
CA ASN A 965 61.34 7.77 6.61
C ASN A 965 59.99 7.38 5.98
N GLN A 966 59.90 7.22 4.66
CA GLN A 966 58.67 6.77 3.99
C GLN A 966 58.29 5.34 4.42
N VAL A 967 59.27 4.43 4.45
CA VAL A 967 59.10 3.03 4.88
C VAL A 967 58.63 2.98 6.33
N ARG A 968 59.33 3.67 7.25
CA ARG A 968 58.90 3.77 8.66
C ARG A 968 57.48 4.33 8.80
N THR A 969 57.14 5.40 8.08
CA THR A 969 55.81 6.03 8.15
C THR A 969 54.68 5.11 7.67
N GLN A 970 54.93 4.27 6.66
CA GLN A 970 53.93 3.30 6.19
C GLN A 970 53.85 2.04 7.07
N LEU A 971 54.97 1.59 7.63
CA LEU A 971 55.04 0.36 8.43
C LEU A 971 54.83 0.55 9.93
N ASP A 972 54.78 1.77 10.47
CA ASP A 972 54.49 2.05 11.89
C ASP A 972 53.26 1.30 12.43
N ARG A 973 52.16 1.28 11.66
CA ARG A 973 50.94 0.53 11.99
C ARG A 973 51.08 -1.00 11.94
N VAL A 974 52.13 -1.50 11.31
CA VAL A 974 52.50 -2.93 11.24
C VAL A 974 53.43 -3.26 12.39
N PHE A 975 54.47 -2.45 12.61
CA PHE A 975 55.42 -2.59 13.71
C PHE A 975 54.72 -2.66 15.08
N ARG A 976 53.70 -1.81 15.31
CA ARG A 976 52.89 -1.83 16.55
C ARG A 976 52.06 -3.11 16.77
N LYS A 977 51.90 -3.96 15.75
CA LYS A 977 51.11 -5.21 15.80
C LYS A 977 51.96 -6.48 15.88
N LEU A 978 53.28 -6.36 15.81
CA LEU A 978 54.21 -7.50 15.78
C LEU A 978 54.88 -7.68 17.13
N SER A 979 54.95 -8.93 17.61
CA SER A 979 55.59 -9.30 18.87
C SER A 979 57.10 -9.56 18.68
N GLY A 980 57.82 -8.58 18.15
CA GLY A 980 59.26 -8.67 17.88
C GLY A 980 59.81 -7.42 17.20
N VAL A 981 61.13 -7.36 16.99
CA VAL A 981 61.77 -6.34 16.15
C VAL A 981 61.80 -6.85 14.71
N PRO A 982 61.07 -6.23 13.76
CA PRO A 982 61.01 -6.74 12.39
C PRO A 982 62.16 -6.22 11.54
N THR A 983 62.80 -7.09 10.76
CA THR A 983 63.79 -6.70 9.75
C THR A 983 63.05 -6.38 8.44
N VAL A 984 63.24 -5.18 7.91
CA VAL A 984 62.60 -4.71 6.67
C VAL A 984 63.60 -4.80 5.53
N ILE A 985 63.34 -5.69 4.57
CA ILE A 985 64.12 -5.84 3.35
C ILE A 985 63.46 -5.00 2.25
N VAL A 986 64.10 -3.88 1.90
CA VAL A 986 63.62 -2.91 0.91
C VAL A 986 64.19 -3.26 -0.47
N VAL A 987 63.30 -3.46 -1.44
CA VAL A 987 63.63 -3.96 -2.79
C VAL A 987 63.07 -3.06 -3.90
N ASN A 988 63.78 -2.97 -5.03
CA ASN A 988 63.28 -2.32 -6.25
C ASN A 988 62.66 -3.37 -7.20
N LEU A 989 61.61 -4.03 -6.72
CA LEU A 989 60.82 -5.06 -7.40
C LEU A 989 59.34 -4.69 -7.38
N ASP A 990 58.56 -5.12 -8.37
CA ASP A 990 57.12 -4.84 -8.41
C ASP A 990 56.31 -5.66 -7.38
N SER A 991 55.10 -5.21 -7.08
CA SER A 991 54.20 -5.81 -6.10
C SER A 991 53.74 -7.23 -6.46
N LYS A 992 53.69 -7.58 -7.75
CA LYS A 992 53.34 -8.93 -8.19
C LYS A 992 54.46 -9.89 -7.86
N PHE A 993 55.69 -9.55 -8.24
CA PHE A 993 56.87 -10.38 -8.01
C PHE A 993 57.24 -10.47 -6.52
N VAL A 994 57.02 -9.40 -5.73
CA VAL A 994 57.12 -9.48 -4.27
C VAL A 994 56.04 -10.39 -3.67
N SER A 995 54.81 -10.40 -4.20
CA SER A 995 53.79 -11.35 -3.76
C SER A 995 54.12 -12.79 -4.17
N GLU A 996 54.60 -13.01 -5.39
CA GLU A 996 55.03 -14.32 -5.91
C GLU A 996 56.15 -14.90 -5.03
N LEU A 997 57.24 -14.16 -4.82
CA LEU A 997 58.36 -14.54 -3.96
C LEU A 997 57.88 -14.87 -2.53
N SER A 998 57.01 -14.04 -1.94
CA SER A 998 56.44 -14.30 -0.60
C SER A 998 55.47 -15.51 -0.52
N SER A 999 55.13 -16.12 -1.64
CA SER A 999 54.18 -17.26 -1.73
C SER A 999 54.75 -18.53 -2.35
N SER A 1000 55.91 -18.42 -3.02
CA SER A 1000 56.57 -19.53 -3.72
C SER A 1000 57.91 -19.93 -3.13
N VAL A 1001 58.50 -19.11 -2.25
CA VAL A 1001 59.63 -19.53 -1.42
C VAL A 1001 59.09 -20.29 -0.21
N ASP A 1002 59.45 -21.57 -0.11
CA ASP A 1002 59.16 -22.43 1.03
C ASP A 1002 60.29 -22.28 2.06
N PHE A 1003 59.94 -22.01 3.32
CA PHE A 1003 60.88 -21.75 4.40
C PHE A 1003 60.98 -22.90 5.42
N ASP A 1004 60.22 -23.99 5.28
CA ASP A 1004 60.11 -25.03 6.31
C ASP A 1004 61.30 -26.00 6.33
N SER A 1005 61.99 -26.20 5.20
CA SER A 1005 63.26 -26.94 5.16
C SER A 1005 64.26 -26.36 4.17
N GLU A 1006 65.56 -26.52 4.44
CA GLU A 1006 66.62 -25.97 3.58
C GLU A 1006 66.66 -26.61 2.18
N ASP A 1007 66.25 -27.88 2.05
CA ASP A 1007 66.11 -28.55 0.76
C ASP A 1007 64.94 -28.00 -0.08
N GLN A 1008 63.80 -27.71 0.55
CA GLN A 1008 62.65 -27.07 -0.12
C GLN A 1008 62.94 -25.61 -0.47
N PHE A 1009 63.59 -24.88 0.42
CA PHE A 1009 64.09 -23.52 0.18
C PHE A 1009 65.05 -23.48 -1.02
N ASN A 1010 66.09 -24.32 -1.03
CA ASN A 1010 67.06 -24.35 -2.14
C ASN A 1010 66.40 -24.72 -3.49
N ARG A 1011 65.40 -25.62 -3.50
CA ARG A 1011 64.65 -25.97 -4.72
C ARG A 1011 63.73 -24.83 -5.18
N SER A 1012 62.96 -24.21 -4.29
CA SER A 1012 62.07 -23.09 -4.63
C SER A 1012 62.84 -21.87 -5.12
N VAL A 1013 63.98 -21.55 -4.51
CA VAL A 1013 64.89 -20.49 -4.96
C VAL A 1013 65.47 -20.81 -6.34
N GLN A 1014 65.85 -22.06 -6.64
CA GLN A 1014 66.28 -22.45 -8.00
C GLN A 1014 65.16 -22.31 -9.04
N ASP A 1015 63.93 -22.74 -8.70
CA ASP A 1015 62.79 -22.71 -9.61
C ASP A 1015 62.36 -21.26 -9.94
N LEU A 1016 62.24 -20.39 -8.93
CA LEU A 1016 62.03 -18.94 -9.10
C LEU A 1016 63.18 -18.28 -9.90
N THR A 1017 64.42 -18.69 -9.64
CA THR A 1017 65.61 -18.23 -10.37
C THR A 1017 65.63 -18.69 -11.83
N SER A 1018 64.95 -19.79 -12.18
CA SER A 1018 64.77 -20.25 -13.56
C SER A 1018 63.71 -19.42 -14.29
N LYS A 1019 62.60 -19.11 -13.60
CA LYS A 1019 61.45 -18.37 -14.13
C LYS A 1019 61.74 -16.87 -14.36
N SER A 1020 62.52 -16.25 -13.47
CA SER A 1020 62.80 -14.80 -13.51
C SER A 1020 64.25 -14.48 -13.90
N GLN A 1021 64.64 -14.73 -15.15
CA GLN A 1021 65.98 -14.41 -15.67
C GLN A 1021 66.39 -12.94 -15.43
N LYS A 1022 65.45 -11.99 -15.47
CA LYS A 1022 65.71 -10.55 -15.32
C LYS A 1022 66.09 -10.14 -13.90
N HIS A 1023 65.59 -10.83 -12.87
CA HIS A 1023 65.80 -10.47 -11.46
C HIS A 1023 66.63 -11.51 -10.67
N LYS A 1024 67.16 -12.51 -11.38
CA LYS A 1024 68.00 -13.63 -10.89
C LYS A 1024 69.02 -13.30 -9.81
N GLN A 1025 69.74 -12.17 -9.90
CA GLN A 1025 70.70 -11.79 -8.86
C GLN A 1025 69.99 -11.27 -7.60
N CYS A 1026 69.09 -10.29 -7.75
CA CYS A 1026 68.31 -9.72 -6.65
C CYS A 1026 67.51 -10.77 -5.86
N VAL A 1027 66.95 -11.79 -6.54
CA VAL A 1027 66.28 -12.92 -5.87
C VAL A 1027 67.24 -13.67 -4.95
N LYS A 1028 68.47 -13.97 -5.42
CA LYS A 1028 69.50 -14.61 -4.57
C LYS A 1028 69.88 -13.71 -3.40
N ASP A 1029 70.17 -12.44 -3.66
CA ASP A 1029 70.57 -11.47 -2.63
C ASP A 1029 69.51 -11.39 -1.52
N ILE A 1030 68.21 -11.37 -1.87
CA ILE A 1030 67.09 -11.43 -0.91
C ILE A 1030 67.08 -12.74 -0.12
N CYS A 1031 67.23 -13.88 -0.79
CA CYS A 1031 67.16 -15.20 -0.16
C CYS A 1031 68.34 -15.46 0.79
N ASP A 1032 69.54 -15.02 0.43
CA ASP A 1032 70.73 -15.14 1.27
C ASP A 1032 70.67 -14.21 2.49
N GLU A 1033 70.06 -13.03 2.39
CA GLU A 1033 69.84 -12.15 3.55
C GLU A 1033 68.73 -12.70 4.47
N ILE A 1034 67.64 -13.28 3.93
CA ILE A 1034 66.65 -14.00 4.74
C ILE A 1034 67.28 -15.19 5.47
N ARG A 1035 68.16 -15.97 4.81
CA ARG A 1035 68.93 -17.05 5.43
C ARG A 1035 69.80 -16.52 6.58
N LYS A 1036 70.53 -15.42 6.40
CA LYS A 1036 71.32 -14.78 7.48
C LYS A 1036 70.47 -14.28 8.65
N ILE A 1037 69.26 -13.79 8.41
CA ILE A 1037 68.36 -13.31 9.46
C ILE A 1037 67.82 -14.50 10.29
N ARG A 1038 67.42 -15.60 9.64
CA ARG A 1038 67.01 -16.85 10.33
C ARG A 1038 68.15 -17.55 11.07
N LEU A 1039 69.40 -17.39 10.62
CA LEU A 1039 70.59 -17.84 11.36
C LEU A 1039 70.94 -16.99 12.60
N LYS A 1040 70.26 -15.85 12.81
CA LYS A 1040 70.46 -14.97 13.99
C LYS A 1040 69.32 -15.04 15.01
N ASN A 1041 68.11 -15.38 14.59
CA ASN A 1041 66.89 -15.35 15.41
C ASN A 1041 66.01 -16.56 15.03
N ASP A 1042 65.55 -17.33 16.01
CA ASP A 1042 64.74 -18.54 15.78
C ASP A 1042 63.36 -18.26 15.16
N SER A 1043 62.81 -17.05 15.34
CA SER A 1043 61.51 -16.63 14.78
C SER A 1043 61.52 -15.16 14.32
N PRO A 1044 62.17 -14.81 13.20
CA PRO A 1044 62.31 -13.43 12.77
C PRO A 1044 61.14 -13.00 11.88
N THR A 1045 60.37 -11.99 12.29
CA THR A 1045 59.40 -11.37 11.39
C THR A 1045 60.13 -10.52 10.33
N ILE A 1046 60.00 -10.91 9.07
CA ILE A 1046 60.66 -10.24 7.94
C ILE A 1046 59.60 -9.52 7.10
N ILE A 1047 59.88 -8.28 6.70
CA ILE A 1047 58.97 -7.50 5.85
C ILE A 1047 59.67 -7.15 4.54
N LEU A 1048 59.19 -7.73 3.43
CA LEU A 1048 59.58 -7.32 2.08
C LEU A 1048 58.82 -6.05 1.70
N TYR A 1049 59.52 -4.97 1.36
CA TYR A 1049 58.92 -3.68 0.96
C TYR A 1049 59.34 -3.30 -0.47
N SER A 1050 58.37 -3.13 -1.37
CA SER A 1050 58.55 -2.65 -2.74
C SER A 1050 58.68 -1.12 -2.78
N LEU A 1051 59.81 -0.60 -3.25
CA LEU A 1051 59.97 0.83 -3.54
C LEU A 1051 59.11 1.32 -4.71
N ALA A 1052 58.91 0.47 -5.71
CA ALA A 1052 58.17 0.80 -6.93
C ALA A 1052 56.69 1.06 -6.62
N ASP A 1053 56.03 0.08 -6.01
CA ASP A 1053 54.57 0.11 -5.77
C ASP A 1053 54.19 0.51 -4.34
N LYS A 1054 55.17 0.77 -3.46
CA LYS A 1054 54.97 1.15 -2.04
C LYS A 1054 54.09 0.15 -1.26
N CYS A 1055 54.19 -1.11 -1.66
CA CYS A 1055 53.47 -2.25 -1.09
C CYS A 1055 54.43 -3.14 -0.30
N TYR A 1056 53.92 -3.89 0.67
CA TYR A 1056 54.74 -4.80 1.47
C TYR A 1056 54.08 -6.17 1.66
N LYS A 1057 54.91 -7.16 2.01
CA LYS A 1057 54.52 -8.50 2.44
C LYS A 1057 55.26 -8.84 3.73
N VAL A 1058 54.55 -9.43 4.68
CA VAL A 1058 55.15 -9.99 5.90
C VAL A 1058 55.40 -11.48 5.66
N ILE A 1059 56.60 -11.93 6.01
CA ILE A 1059 57.00 -13.34 6.12
C ILE A 1059 57.25 -13.57 7.62
N MET A 1060 56.76 -14.69 8.15
CA MET A 1060 56.92 -15.12 9.54
C MET A 1060 57.47 -16.55 9.55
#